data_AF-A0A9D9Q5U4-F1
#
_entry.id   AF-A0A9D9Q5U4-F1
#
_cell.length_a   1.000
_cell.length_b   1.000
_cell.length_c   1.000
_cell.angle_alpha   90.00
_cell.angle_beta   90.00
_cell.angle_gamma   90.00
#
_symmetry.space_group_name_H-M   'P 1'
#
loop_
_entity.id
_entity.type
_entity.pdbx_description
1 polymer ?
#
loop_
_entity_poly.entity_id
_entity_poly.type
_entity_poly.pdbx_seq_one_letter_code
_entity_poly.pdbx_strand_id
1 'polypeptide(L)'
;MRKIVAVVLCLISFVGVKAQLSTNPDKFLGNITTSGNVDYGSEPFYTLWNQITPENESKWDAIEPSRNSFSFNGADRSANYAKQHKFPFKYHTLIWGGQYPGWVNNLSTAEQYKAIVEYFDAVKKHYPNLEIIDVVNEAIAGHNPAPYRAALGGEGRTGYDWIIKAFQLAHERWPNAILVYNDYNTFIWQKTEFINLVRTLRDAGAPVDAYGCQSHDVTDISLSDFKSAMNEIQTALKMPMYSTEFDIGTTDDAKQERQYKNLIPVLWEADYCAGITLWGYIYGRTWTPDGNSGIIRDGKDRPAMTWLREYMASDKAKQAKSPFPGFKKEASVYVKPASMKVAKGDSLPVWVDATLATKTIEKVELFMGSTLLATMTEAPYICEVAFSTSGTKTLKAVVTATDSTTYERLSRISVNSSSTPRRPYGGVTPELPGTIDPMHYDQGLAGIAYNNAARSGATKTGGWMEYTVDVKEAGLYSLDVEVASQNGGMFHLVDNHFGDMIFLTDFIEVPGTGGNDVWKTFHARFNLPLEAGKRTLCLCIDKGGFNIGNMTFTPLNVDSNMKISVKTSPTTINVDETTTITATASSTTSPIANVKVFANNMLVETLTESPYTTQFTPTTKGTYDITAIATDSIGRESKIVKTTLKVNGKRAPYTNVNLPGTVQFENFDTGGEGLTFHDSDSNDEGGSGYRKDNEGLDIVKAGSGYAVGYTANNEWMEYTVNVTKAGTYHCEAVVASGATGASFTLTLRDNGQASPLCKITIPQTASNSWDTYTTVKATLSKQLTEGQHIIRVTITGPYGNLDKMIFTREEEDAVMPASVSREPAVIHTLQGVRVGTEEVWSTLPQGIYVVDGKLRVKH
;
A
#
# COMPACT_ATOMS: atom_id res chain seq x y z
N MET A 1 -80.39 -22.36 -43.06
CA MET A 1 -79.90 -21.14 -42.38
C MET A 1 -78.39 -21.08 -42.55
N ARG A 2 -77.86 -19.98 -43.10
CA ARG A 2 -76.45 -19.80 -43.45
C ARG A 2 -75.68 -19.11 -42.31
N LYS A 3 -74.42 -19.51 -42.18
CA LYS A 3 -73.30 -19.09 -41.32
C LYS A 3 -73.18 -17.58 -41.07
N ILE A 4 -72.83 -17.21 -39.83
CA ILE A 4 -71.85 -16.14 -39.53
C ILE A 4 -71.10 -16.55 -38.24
N VAL A 5 -69.81 -16.84 -38.33
CA VAL A 5 -68.87 -16.82 -37.21
C VAL A 5 -67.92 -15.67 -37.50
N ALA A 6 -67.95 -14.64 -36.66
CA ALA A 6 -67.06 -13.51 -36.73
C ALA A 6 -65.68 -13.93 -36.23
N VAL A 7 -64.67 -13.84 -37.09
CA VAL A 7 -63.26 -13.95 -36.71
C VAL A 7 -62.78 -12.56 -36.34
N VAL A 8 -62.46 -12.37 -35.06
CA VAL A 8 -61.76 -11.18 -34.56
C VAL A 8 -60.27 -11.36 -34.85
N LEU A 9 -59.73 -10.55 -35.78
CA LEU A 9 -58.29 -10.45 -36.02
C LEU A 9 -57.69 -9.60 -34.89
N CYS A 10 -56.99 -10.23 -33.94
CA CYS A 10 -56.07 -9.54 -33.05
C CYS A 10 -54.78 -9.22 -33.83
N LEU A 11 -54.59 -7.94 -34.18
CA LEU A 11 -53.31 -7.40 -34.63
C LEU A 11 -52.33 -7.45 -33.46
N ILE A 12 -51.47 -8.47 -33.43
CA ILE A 12 -50.28 -8.49 -32.58
C ILE A 12 -49.29 -7.51 -33.22
N SER A 13 -49.18 -6.32 -32.66
CA SER A 13 -48.07 -5.40 -32.94
C SER A 13 -46.78 -6.04 -32.44
N PHE A 14 -45.97 -6.57 -33.37
CA PHE A 14 -44.57 -6.88 -33.10
C PHE A 14 -43.89 -5.57 -32.70
N VAL A 15 -43.56 -5.41 -31.42
CA VAL A 15 -42.58 -4.41 -30.99
C VAL A 15 -41.26 -4.87 -31.61
N GLY A 16 -40.86 -4.22 -32.69
CA GLY A 16 -39.59 -4.51 -33.36
C GLY A 16 -38.46 -4.31 -32.35
N VAL A 17 -37.80 -5.40 -31.98
CA VAL A 17 -36.57 -5.34 -31.19
C VAL A 17 -35.53 -4.64 -32.07
N LYS A 18 -35.13 -3.41 -31.71
CA LYS A 18 -34.02 -2.75 -32.40
C LYS A 18 -32.73 -3.54 -32.15
N ALA A 19 -32.02 -3.88 -33.22
CA ALA A 19 -30.73 -4.57 -33.15
C ALA A 19 -29.59 -3.60 -32.78
N GLN A 20 -28.50 -4.15 -32.24
CA GLN A 20 -27.23 -3.45 -31.97
C GLN A 20 -26.73 -2.68 -33.21
N LEU A 21 -26.00 -1.58 -33.02
CA LEU A 21 -25.40 -0.85 -34.15
C LEU A 21 -24.39 -1.72 -34.89
N SER A 22 -23.45 -2.33 -34.17
CA SER A 22 -22.54 -3.30 -34.75
C SER A 22 -23.20 -4.68 -34.78
N THR A 23 -23.27 -5.28 -35.96
CA THR A 23 -23.59 -6.70 -36.14
C THR A 23 -22.34 -7.54 -36.44
N ASN A 24 -21.15 -6.97 -36.27
CA ASN A 24 -19.90 -7.68 -36.47
C ASN A 24 -19.71 -8.68 -35.32
N PRO A 25 -19.51 -9.99 -35.61
CA PRO A 25 -19.36 -11.01 -34.56
C PRO A 25 -17.99 -10.98 -33.86
N ASP A 26 -17.02 -10.29 -34.45
CA ASP A 26 -15.61 -10.34 -34.06
C ASP A 26 -15.10 -9.00 -33.49
N LYS A 27 -15.82 -7.89 -33.72
CA LYS A 27 -15.52 -6.55 -33.20
C LYS A 27 -16.67 -5.94 -32.43
N PHE A 28 -16.34 -5.30 -31.32
CA PHE A 28 -17.33 -4.56 -30.55
C PHE A 28 -17.23 -3.04 -30.79
N LEU A 29 -18.39 -2.41 -30.85
CA LEU A 29 -18.62 -1.00 -30.61
C LEU A 29 -19.32 -0.89 -29.25
N GLY A 30 -18.53 -0.56 -28.24
CA GLY A 30 -18.93 -0.55 -26.85
C GLY A 30 -19.11 0.84 -26.28
N ASN A 31 -19.56 0.88 -25.03
CA ASN A 31 -19.73 2.12 -24.29
C ASN A 31 -19.63 1.85 -22.77
N ILE A 32 -19.73 2.92 -21.98
CA ILE A 32 -19.68 2.86 -20.52
C ILE A 32 -21.04 3.00 -19.85
N THR A 33 -21.11 2.58 -18.59
CA THR A 33 -22.13 3.08 -17.65
C THR A 33 -21.95 4.58 -17.42
N THR A 34 -22.95 5.22 -16.82
CA THR A 34 -22.80 6.57 -16.28
C THR A 34 -23.49 6.67 -14.94
N SER A 35 -22.76 7.12 -13.91
CA SER A 35 -23.28 7.26 -12.55
C SER A 35 -24.02 6.00 -12.05
N GLY A 36 -23.45 4.80 -12.26
CA GLY A 36 -24.05 3.55 -11.83
C GLY A 36 -25.11 2.95 -12.76
N ASN A 37 -25.54 3.66 -13.80
CA ASN A 37 -26.65 3.25 -14.66
C ASN A 37 -26.16 2.73 -16.02
N VAL A 38 -26.78 1.64 -16.51
CA VAL A 38 -26.55 1.08 -17.85
C VAL A 38 -27.46 1.77 -18.88
N ASP A 39 -28.78 1.76 -18.63
CA ASP A 39 -29.79 2.39 -19.49
C ASP A 39 -30.10 3.83 -19.04
N TYR A 40 -29.19 4.77 -19.34
CA TYR A 40 -29.34 6.19 -18.95
C TYR A 40 -29.69 7.12 -20.12
N GLY A 41 -29.74 6.58 -21.35
CA GLY A 41 -30.17 7.29 -22.56
C GLY A 41 -31.65 7.08 -22.91
N SER A 42 -32.07 7.64 -24.04
CA SER A 42 -33.44 7.48 -24.56
C SER A 42 -33.72 6.12 -25.21
N GLU A 43 -32.67 5.35 -25.52
CA GLU A 43 -32.75 3.99 -26.05
C GLU A 43 -32.01 3.02 -25.12
N PRO A 44 -32.50 1.77 -24.94
CA PRO A 44 -31.79 0.77 -24.16
C PRO A 44 -30.38 0.53 -24.70
N PHE A 45 -29.40 0.42 -23.80
CA PHE A 45 -27.97 0.29 -24.10
C PHE A 45 -27.69 -0.85 -25.09
N TYR A 46 -28.29 -2.03 -24.89
CA TYR A 46 -28.09 -3.20 -25.77
C TYR A 46 -28.56 -2.99 -27.21
N THR A 47 -29.38 -1.98 -27.49
CA THR A 47 -29.81 -1.66 -28.86
C THR A 47 -28.79 -0.80 -29.61
N LEU A 48 -27.85 -0.19 -28.89
CA LEU A 48 -26.81 0.64 -29.47
C LEU A 48 -25.46 -0.07 -29.45
N TRP A 49 -25.11 -0.68 -28.32
CA TRP A 49 -23.75 -1.11 -28.03
C TRP A 49 -23.69 -2.63 -27.83
N ASN A 50 -22.56 -3.23 -28.19
CA ASN A 50 -22.29 -4.66 -28.04
C ASN A 50 -21.02 -4.94 -27.23
N GLN A 51 -20.72 -4.09 -26.24
CA GLN A 51 -19.74 -4.28 -25.18
C GLN A 51 -20.01 -3.23 -24.09
N ILE A 52 -19.74 -3.56 -22.83
CA ILE A 52 -19.87 -2.61 -21.71
C ILE A 52 -18.64 -2.58 -20.80
N THR A 53 -18.25 -1.36 -20.42
CA THR A 53 -17.23 -1.08 -19.41
C THR A 53 -17.85 -0.28 -18.27
N PRO A 54 -17.69 -0.67 -16.99
CA PRO A 54 -18.06 0.20 -15.88
C PRO A 54 -17.19 1.47 -15.88
N GLU A 55 -17.81 2.65 -15.85
CA GLU A 55 -17.10 3.93 -15.75
C GLU A 55 -16.29 4.04 -14.46
N ASN A 56 -16.86 3.56 -13.36
CA ASN A 56 -16.24 3.64 -12.03
C ASN A 56 -16.40 2.37 -11.19
N GLU A 57 -17.40 1.56 -11.50
CA GLU A 57 -17.94 0.59 -10.54
C GLU A 57 -17.09 -0.67 -10.38
N SER A 58 -16.08 -0.86 -11.22
CA SER A 58 -15.07 -1.93 -11.11
C SER A 58 -13.67 -1.44 -10.71
N LYS A 59 -13.52 -0.16 -10.35
CA LYS A 59 -12.27 0.37 -9.78
C LYS A 59 -12.09 -0.14 -8.35
N TRP A 60 -10.85 -0.20 -7.87
CA TRP A 60 -10.55 -0.90 -6.61
C TRP A 60 -11.25 -0.26 -5.40
N ASP A 61 -11.33 1.07 -5.32
CA ASP A 61 -12.06 1.75 -4.23
C ASP A 61 -13.57 1.42 -4.20
N ALA A 62 -14.20 1.22 -5.36
CA ALA A 62 -15.60 0.85 -5.48
C ALA A 62 -15.83 -0.62 -5.09
N ILE A 63 -14.87 -1.49 -5.41
CA ILE A 63 -14.93 -2.92 -5.10
C ILE A 63 -14.55 -3.20 -3.64
N GLU A 64 -13.62 -2.48 -3.05
CA GLU A 64 -13.14 -2.69 -1.67
C GLU A 64 -12.99 -1.36 -0.90
N PRO A 65 -14.11 -0.66 -0.63
CA PRO A 65 -14.09 0.66 0.01
C PRO A 65 -13.48 0.64 1.43
N SER A 66 -13.45 -0.53 2.07
CA SER A 66 -12.81 -0.75 3.36
C SER A 66 -12.15 -2.14 3.36
N ARG A 67 -10.97 -2.26 3.99
CA ARG A 67 -10.14 -3.49 3.97
C ARG A 67 -10.99 -4.72 4.33
N ASN A 68 -10.97 -5.75 3.47
CA ASN A 68 -11.75 -6.99 3.57
C ASN A 68 -13.28 -6.85 3.48
N SER A 69 -13.81 -5.70 3.06
CA SER A 69 -15.23 -5.46 2.85
C SER A 69 -15.51 -5.19 1.38
N PHE A 70 -15.84 -6.25 0.63
CA PHE A 70 -16.03 -6.18 -0.81
C PHE A 70 -17.48 -5.87 -1.21
N SER A 71 -17.64 -4.98 -2.20
CA SER A 71 -18.93 -4.59 -2.80
C SER A 71 -18.89 -4.69 -4.33
N PHE A 72 -19.44 -5.76 -4.87
CA PHE A 72 -19.51 -5.99 -6.32
C PHE A 72 -20.79 -5.44 -6.97
N ASN A 73 -21.76 -4.96 -6.18
CA ASN A 73 -23.10 -4.57 -6.66
C ASN A 73 -23.08 -3.56 -7.82
N GLY A 74 -22.10 -2.67 -7.85
CA GLY A 74 -21.93 -1.69 -8.93
C GLY A 74 -21.54 -2.35 -10.25
N ALA A 75 -20.40 -3.04 -10.26
CA ALA A 75 -19.89 -3.78 -11.42
C ALA A 75 -20.85 -4.91 -11.86
N ASP A 76 -21.56 -5.55 -10.93
CA ASP A 76 -22.53 -6.61 -11.22
C ASP A 76 -23.68 -6.12 -12.11
N ARG A 77 -24.06 -4.84 -12.05
CA ARG A 77 -25.08 -4.32 -12.97
C ARG A 77 -24.61 -4.43 -14.42
N SER A 78 -23.39 -4.00 -14.70
CA SER A 78 -22.79 -4.08 -16.02
C SER A 78 -22.52 -5.52 -16.45
N ALA A 79 -21.95 -6.35 -15.56
CA ALA A 79 -21.64 -7.75 -15.86
C ALA A 79 -22.90 -8.58 -16.13
N ASN A 80 -23.96 -8.41 -15.33
CA ASN A 80 -25.23 -9.12 -15.54
C ASN A 80 -25.94 -8.64 -16.80
N TYR A 81 -25.91 -7.34 -17.10
CA TYR A 81 -26.49 -6.80 -18.33
C TYR A 81 -25.76 -7.36 -19.57
N ALA A 82 -24.42 -7.36 -19.56
CA ALA A 82 -23.60 -7.95 -20.62
C ALA A 82 -23.93 -9.43 -20.83
N LYS A 83 -24.03 -10.20 -19.74
CA LYS A 83 -24.40 -11.61 -19.76
C LYS A 83 -25.81 -11.84 -20.31
N GLN A 84 -26.79 -11.04 -19.90
CA GLN A 84 -28.18 -11.12 -20.36
C GLN A 84 -28.28 -10.90 -21.88
N HIS A 85 -27.49 -9.95 -22.40
CA HIS A 85 -27.53 -9.52 -23.78
C HIS A 85 -26.41 -10.12 -24.66
N LYS A 86 -25.61 -11.04 -24.11
CA LYS A 86 -24.59 -11.85 -24.81
C LYS A 86 -23.51 -11.03 -25.52
N PHE A 87 -22.97 -10.03 -24.83
CA PHE A 87 -21.85 -9.26 -25.32
C PHE A 87 -20.79 -9.09 -24.22
N PRO A 88 -19.53 -8.76 -24.57
CA PRO A 88 -18.45 -8.80 -23.61
C PRO A 88 -18.54 -7.73 -22.53
N PHE A 89 -18.11 -8.12 -21.34
CA PHE A 89 -17.87 -7.24 -20.20
C PHE A 89 -16.36 -7.00 -20.06
N LYS A 90 -15.93 -5.75 -20.14
CA LYS A 90 -14.52 -5.37 -19.89
C LYS A 90 -14.37 -4.86 -18.47
N TYR A 91 -13.57 -5.56 -17.67
CA TYR A 91 -13.25 -5.15 -16.30
C TYR A 91 -12.25 -3.99 -16.32
N HIS A 92 -12.64 -2.86 -15.75
CA HIS A 92 -11.83 -1.63 -15.73
C HIS A 92 -11.83 -1.05 -14.30
N THR A 93 -10.75 -1.18 -13.54
CA THR A 93 -9.42 -1.76 -13.84
C THR A 93 -8.88 -2.43 -12.57
N LEU A 94 -7.89 -3.31 -12.70
CA LEU A 94 -7.29 -3.97 -11.52
C LEU A 94 -6.30 -3.06 -10.78
N ILE A 95 -5.39 -2.37 -11.47
CA ILE A 95 -4.35 -1.54 -10.85
C ILE A 95 -4.34 -0.15 -11.51
N TRP A 96 -4.45 0.88 -10.67
CA TRP A 96 -4.41 2.28 -11.12
C TRP A 96 -3.97 3.19 -9.97
N GLY A 97 -3.37 4.34 -10.27
CA GLY A 97 -3.12 5.39 -9.26
C GLY A 97 -4.33 6.24 -8.94
N GLY A 98 -5.42 6.12 -9.72
CA GLY A 98 -6.71 6.72 -9.40
C GLY A 98 -7.64 5.72 -8.73
N GLN A 99 -8.53 6.21 -7.86
CA GLN A 99 -9.66 5.44 -7.33
C GLN A 99 -9.29 4.04 -6.82
N TYR A 100 -8.22 3.99 -6.04
CA TYR A 100 -7.85 2.85 -5.22
C TYR A 100 -8.16 3.19 -3.75
N PRO A 101 -8.37 2.19 -2.88
CA PRO A 101 -8.80 2.46 -1.52
C PRO A 101 -7.72 3.18 -0.69
N GLY A 102 -8.09 4.28 -0.02
CA GLY A 102 -7.16 5.09 0.77
C GLY A 102 -6.47 4.35 1.92
N TRP A 103 -7.10 3.28 2.44
CA TRP A 103 -6.52 2.45 3.50
C TRP A 103 -5.25 1.71 3.07
N VAL A 104 -5.02 1.53 1.76
CA VAL A 104 -3.80 0.90 1.21
C VAL A 104 -2.55 1.73 1.51
N ASN A 105 -2.68 3.06 1.60
CA ASN A 105 -1.53 3.97 1.77
C ASN A 105 -0.83 3.82 3.13
N ASN A 106 -1.56 3.36 4.15
CA ASN A 106 -1.05 3.23 5.52
C ASN A 106 -0.46 1.84 5.81
N LEU A 107 -0.47 0.95 4.83
CA LEU A 107 0.07 -0.40 4.94
C LEU A 107 1.56 -0.43 4.64
N SER A 108 2.26 -1.36 5.28
CA SER A 108 3.62 -1.71 4.88
C SER A 108 3.63 -2.28 3.45
N THR A 109 4.78 -2.32 2.79
CA THR A 109 4.85 -2.83 1.41
C THR A 109 4.42 -4.31 1.33
N ALA A 110 4.80 -5.12 2.33
CA ALA A 110 4.37 -6.52 2.40
C ALA A 110 2.84 -6.63 2.59
N GLU A 111 2.26 -5.77 3.42
CA GLU A 111 0.80 -5.73 3.60
C GLU A 111 0.05 -5.21 2.38
N GLN A 112 0.63 -4.25 1.63
CA GLN A 112 0.09 -3.80 0.35
C GLN A 112 0.07 -4.94 -0.67
N TYR A 113 1.16 -5.70 -0.79
CA TYR A 113 1.22 -6.85 -1.70
C TYR A 113 0.13 -7.87 -1.36
N LYS A 114 0.00 -8.20 -0.07
CA LYS A 114 -1.05 -9.09 0.41
C LYS A 114 -2.45 -8.55 0.09
N ALA A 115 -2.71 -7.27 0.31
CA ALA A 115 -3.98 -6.65 -0.01
C ALA A 115 -4.30 -6.71 -1.51
N ILE A 116 -3.30 -6.50 -2.38
CA ILE A 116 -3.46 -6.62 -3.83
C ILE A 116 -3.80 -8.07 -4.22
N VAL A 117 -3.11 -9.06 -3.64
CA VAL A 117 -3.38 -10.49 -3.86
C VAL A 117 -4.79 -10.87 -3.38
N GLU A 118 -5.19 -10.43 -2.19
CA GLU A 118 -6.53 -10.66 -1.62
C GLU A 118 -7.62 -10.02 -2.49
N TYR A 119 -7.40 -8.81 -2.98
CA TYR A 119 -8.28 -8.14 -3.93
C TYR A 119 -8.40 -8.92 -5.24
N PHE A 120 -7.27 -9.32 -5.85
CA PHE A 120 -7.28 -10.10 -7.08
C PHE A 120 -8.00 -11.45 -6.89
N ASP A 121 -7.79 -12.13 -5.76
CA ASP A 121 -8.47 -13.38 -5.41
C ASP A 121 -9.97 -13.19 -5.18
N ALA A 122 -10.38 -12.10 -4.54
CA ALA A 122 -11.79 -11.76 -4.34
C ALA A 122 -12.49 -11.48 -5.68
N VAL A 123 -11.85 -10.69 -6.57
CA VAL A 123 -12.35 -10.44 -7.92
C VAL A 123 -12.41 -11.73 -8.72
N LYS A 124 -11.40 -12.61 -8.65
CA LYS A 124 -11.39 -13.91 -9.34
C LYS A 124 -12.49 -14.84 -8.83
N LYS A 125 -12.70 -14.88 -7.53
CA LYS A 125 -13.75 -15.69 -6.90
C LYS A 125 -15.14 -15.24 -7.36
N HIS A 126 -15.35 -13.93 -7.50
CA HIS A 126 -16.64 -13.37 -7.92
C HIS A 126 -16.84 -13.43 -9.44
N TYR A 127 -15.80 -13.11 -10.22
CA TYR A 127 -15.78 -13.16 -11.69
C TYR A 127 -14.77 -14.21 -12.19
N PRO A 128 -15.11 -15.51 -12.18
CA PRO A 128 -14.17 -16.56 -12.56
C PRO A 128 -13.76 -16.53 -14.05
N ASN A 129 -14.57 -15.93 -14.92
CA ASN A 129 -14.42 -15.99 -16.38
C ASN A 129 -14.49 -14.60 -17.02
N LEU A 130 -13.68 -13.64 -16.54
CA LEU A 130 -13.53 -12.35 -17.23
C LEU A 130 -12.96 -12.57 -18.64
N GLU A 131 -13.51 -11.85 -19.62
CA GLU A 131 -13.11 -11.95 -21.03
C GLU A 131 -12.02 -10.94 -21.39
N ILE A 132 -12.14 -9.70 -20.89
CA ILE A 132 -11.22 -8.60 -21.16
C ILE A 132 -10.96 -7.84 -19.85
N ILE A 133 -9.69 -7.56 -19.56
CA ILE A 133 -9.27 -6.89 -18.32
C ILE A 133 -8.27 -5.80 -18.66
N ASP A 134 -8.58 -4.56 -18.28
CA ASP A 134 -7.56 -3.52 -18.16
C ASP A 134 -6.79 -3.81 -16.86
N VAL A 135 -5.62 -4.45 -16.97
CA VAL A 135 -4.86 -4.92 -15.80
C VAL A 135 -4.17 -3.76 -15.10
N VAL A 136 -3.51 -2.90 -15.86
CA VAL A 136 -2.86 -1.69 -15.37
C VAL A 136 -3.30 -0.50 -16.22
N ASN A 137 -3.73 0.56 -15.56
CA ASN A 137 -4.14 1.82 -16.18
C ASN A 137 -3.12 2.94 -15.86
N GLU A 138 -2.80 3.77 -16.85
CA GLU A 138 -2.12 5.07 -16.70
C GLU A 138 -0.76 5.04 -16.00
N ALA A 139 0.11 4.10 -16.38
CA ALA A 139 1.39 3.91 -15.73
C ALA A 139 2.53 4.80 -16.28
N ILE A 140 2.32 5.50 -17.40
CA ILE A 140 3.34 6.41 -17.96
C ILE A 140 3.66 7.51 -16.94
N ALA A 141 4.94 7.85 -16.81
CA ALA A 141 5.39 8.94 -15.94
C ALA A 141 4.70 10.26 -16.31
N GLY A 142 4.13 10.94 -15.32
CA GLY A 142 3.32 12.14 -15.51
C GLY A 142 1.81 11.88 -15.68
N HIS A 143 1.40 10.62 -15.77
CA HIS A 143 0.00 10.22 -15.66
C HIS A 143 -0.31 9.85 -14.20
N ASN A 144 -0.94 8.70 -13.95
CA ASN A 144 -1.38 8.31 -12.62
C ASN A 144 -0.93 6.89 -12.24
N PRO A 145 0.40 6.64 -12.16
CA PRO A 145 0.93 5.35 -11.78
C PRO A 145 0.57 5.00 -10.33
N ALA A 146 0.30 3.71 -10.06
CA ALA A 146 -0.06 3.23 -8.73
C ALA A 146 0.99 3.65 -7.66
N PRO A 147 0.58 4.29 -6.55
CA PRO A 147 1.50 4.72 -5.50
C PRO A 147 2.05 3.55 -4.68
N TYR A 148 1.34 2.43 -4.66
CA TYR A 148 1.73 1.16 -4.03
C TYR A 148 2.54 0.24 -4.97
N ARG A 149 3.05 0.75 -6.11
CA ARG A 149 3.81 -0.06 -7.09
C ARG A 149 5.07 -0.73 -6.52
N ALA A 150 5.65 -0.19 -5.45
CA ALA A 150 6.74 -0.84 -4.73
C ALA A 150 6.36 -2.24 -4.22
N ALA A 151 5.09 -2.45 -3.86
CA ALA A 151 4.55 -3.74 -3.42
C ALA A 151 4.44 -4.77 -4.54
N LEU A 152 4.61 -4.37 -5.79
CA LEU A 152 4.59 -5.27 -6.94
C LEU A 152 5.98 -5.45 -7.57
N GLY A 153 7.04 -4.94 -6.93
CA GLY A 153 8.42 -5.04 -7.43
C GLY A 153 9.02 -3.69 -7.84
N GLY A 154 8.23 -2.62 -7.75
CA GLY A 154 8.65 -1.27 -8.15
C GLY A 154 9.18 -1.22 -9.58
N GLU A 155 10.14 -0.33 -9.81
CA GLU A 155 10.76 -0.18 -11.12
C GLU A 155 11.57 -1.43 -11.52
N GLY A 156 12.16 -2.14 -10.54
CA GLY A 156 12.93 -3.37 -10.75
C GLY A 156 13.99 -3.27 -11.86
N ARG A 157 14.17 -4.36 -12.63
CA ARG A 157 15.18 -4.48 -13.68
C ARG A 157 14.78 -3.77 -14.98
N THR A 158 13.50 -3.83 -15.34
CA THR A 158 12.98 -3.34 -16.62
C THR A 158 12.57 -1.87 -16.58
N GLY A 159 12.43 -1.30 -15.37
CA GLY A 159 11.76 -0.02 -15.12
C GLY A 159 10.25 -0.18 -14.95
N TYR A 160 9.68 -1.37 -15.15
CA TYR A 160 8.24 -1.62 -15.11
C TYR A 160 7.90 -2.97 -14.47
N ASP A 161 8.76 -3.51 -13.60
CA ASP A 161 8.60 -4.85 -13.02
C ASP A 161 7.29 -4.98 -12.22
N TRP A 162 6.85 -3.89 -11.60
CA TRP A 162 5.53 -3.83 -10.95
C TRP A 162 4.35 -4.08 -11.90
N ILE A 163 4.45 -3.64 -13.16
CA ILE A 163 3.44 -3.89 -14.19
C ILE A 163 3.52 -5.36 -14.60
N ILE A 164 4.74 -5.87 -14.84
CA ILE A 164 4.96 -7.28 -15.19
C ILE A 164 4.34 -8.20 -14.13
N LYS A 165 4.58 -7.92 -12.85
CA LYS A 165 4.00 -8.68 -11.73
C LYS A 165 2.48 -8.60 -11.71
N ALA A 166 1.89 -7.42 -11.93
CA ALA A 166 0.43 -7.29 -12.02
C ALA A 166 -0.17 -8.15 -13.14
N PHE A 167 0.48 -8.19 -14.32
CA PHE A 167 0.07 -9.04 -15.43
C PHE A 167 0.24 -10.53 -15.13
N GLN A 168 1.34 -10.94 -14.48
CA GLN A 168 1.52 -12.33 -14.03
C GLN A 168 0.41 -12.75 -13.06
N LEU A 169 0.13 -11.94 -12.02
CA LEU A 169 -0.95 -12.19 -11.07
C LEU A 169 -2.32 -12.28 -11.74
N ALA A 170 -2.58 -11.43 -12.74
CA ALA A 170 -3.80 -11.50 -13.53
C ALA A 170 -3.86 -12.77 -14.38
N HIS A 171 -2.77 -13.15 -15.06
CA HIS A 171 -2.71 -14.33 -15.91
C HIS A 171 -2.89 -15.64 -15.12
N GLU A 172 -2.30 -15.74 -13.93
CA GLU A 172 -2.50 -16.88 -13.01
C GLU A 172 -3.98 -17.12 -12.68
N ARG A 173 -4.74 -16.03 -12.55
CA ARG A 173 -6.17 -16.07 -12.17
C ARG A 173 -7.07 -16.21 -13.39
N TRP A 174 -6.76 -15.51 -14.48
CA TRP A 174 -7.56 -15.46 -15.70
C TRP A 174 -6.70 -15.77 -16.94
N PRO A 175 -6.22 -17.02 -17.09
CA PRO A 175 -5.32 -17.39 -18.18
C PRO A 175 -5.94 -17.19 -19.58
N ASN A 176 -7.27 -17.27 -19.66
CA ASN A 176 -8.04 -17.13 -20.89
C ASN A 176 -8.55 -15.70 -21.17
N ALA A 177 -8.38 -14.76 -20.24
CA ALA A 177 -8.74 -13.37 -20.48
C ALA A 177 -7.76 -12.70 -21.45
N ILE A 178 -8.24 -11.71 -22.18
CA ILE A 178 -7.42 -10.76 -22.92
C ILE A 178 -6.93 -9.71 -21.91
N LEU A 179 -5.63 -9.72 -21.62
CA LEU A 179 -5.02 -8.80 -20.67
C LEU A 179 -4.48 -7.54 -21.37
N VAL A 180 -4.95 -6.38 -20.94
CA VAL A 180 -4.73 -5.09 -21.60
C VAL A 180 -3.94 -4.14 -20.70
N TYR A 181 -2.93 -3.48 -21.27
CA TYR A 181 -2.32 -2.28 -20.68
C TYR A 181 -3.02 -1.05 -21.27
N ASN A 182 -3.62 -0.18 -20.45
CA ASN A 182 -4.44 0.95 -20.90
C ASN A 182 -3.82 2.30 -20.53
N ASP A 183 -3.81 3.26 -21.46
CA ASP A 183 -3.28 4.60 -21.20
C ASP A 183 -3.85 5.70 -22.12
N TYR A 184 -3.77 6.96 -21.68
CA TYR A 184 -4.09 8.15 -22.50
C TYR A 184 -2.83 8.78 -23.08
N ASN A 185 -3.00 9.84 -23.89
CA ASN A 185 -1.89 10.52 -24.58
C ASN A 185 -1.04 9.51 -25.35
N THR A 186 -1.67 8.78 -26.28
CA THR A 186 -1.04 7.70 -27.03
C THR A 186 -0.84 8.05 -28.50
N PHE A 187 -1.63 8.97 -29.06
CA PHE A 187 -1.58 9.32 -30.48
C PHE A 187 -0.80 10.60 -30.74
N ILE A 188 -1.08 11.64 -29.95
CA ILE A 188 -0.46 12.96 -30.11
C ILE A 188 0.69 13.12 -29.13
N TRP A 189 0.36 13.19 -27.85
CA TRP A 189 1.29 13.40 -26.74
C TRP A 189 1.89 12.06 -26.33
N GLN A 190 3.08 12.02 -25.72
CA GLN A 190 3.72 10.85 -25.06
C GLN A 190 3.70 9.49 -25.82
N LYS A 191 3.47 9.49 -27.13
CA LYS A 191 3.40 8.29 -27.98
C LYS A 191 4.67 7.45 -27.90
N THR A 192 5.83 8.10 -27.86
CA THR A 192 7.13 7.41 -27.79
C THR A 192 7.30 6.69 -26.45
N GLU A 193 6.90 7.32 -25.34
CA GLU A 193 6.90 6.76 -24.00
C GLU A 193 5.94 5.55 -23.92
N PHE A 194 4.73 5.69 -24.47
CA PHE A 194 3.76 4.58 -24.58
C PHE A 194 4.32 3.40 -25.36
N ILE A 195 4.85 3.64 -26.58
CA ILE A 195 5.48 2.60 -27.40
C ILE A 195 6.63 1.94 -26.64
N ASN A 196 7.46 2.72 -25.93
CA ASN A 196 8.59 2.20 -25.18
C ASN A 196 8.14 1.30 -24.04
N LEU A 197 7.13 1.71 -23.26
CA LEU A 197 6.60 0.94 -22.14
C LEU A 197 5.99 -0.38 -22.61
N VAL A 198 5.01 -0.35 -23.53
CA VAL A 198 4.35 -1.57 -24.02
C VAL A 198 5.34 -2.52 -24.67
N ARG A 199 6.31 -1.98 -25.42
CA ARG A 199 7.40 -2.77 -25.98
C ARG A 199 8.23 -3.42 -24.89
N THR A 200 8.59 -2.70 -23.83
CA THR A 200 9.33 -3.26 -22.70
C THR A 200 8.55 -4.39 -22.04
N LEU A 201 7.24 -4.25 -21.82
CA LEU A 201 6.41 -5.33 -21.26
C LEU A 201 6.40 -6.57 -22.16
N ARG A 202 6.15 -6.38 -23.47
CA ARG A 202 6.15 -7.46 -24.47
C ARG A 202 7.50 -8.17 -24.51
N ASP A 203 8.57 -7.39 -24.65
CA ASP A 203 9.93 -7.89 -24.75
C ASP A 203 10.37 -8.51 -23.41
N ALA A 204 9.78 -8.05 -22.29
CA ALA A 204 9.94 -8.62 -20.95
C ALA A 204 8.97 -9.78 -20.68
N GLY A 205 8.38 -10.40 -21.71
CA GLY A 205 7.61 -11.64 -21.57
C GLY A 205 6.37 -11.52 -20.68
N ALA A 206 5.96 -10.31 -20.32
CA ALA A 206 4.74 -10.09 -19.56
C ALA A 206 3.56 -10.64 -20.36
N PRO A 207 2.55 -11.24 -19.72
CA PRO A 207 1.36 -11.77 -20.39
C PRO A 207 0.41 -10.64 -20.81
N VAL A 208 0.92 -9.66 -21.57
CA VAL A 208 0.15 -8.56 -22.17
C VAL A 208 -0.30 -8.95 -23.57
N ASP A 209 -1.61 -9.03 -23.77
CA ASP A 209 -2.21 -9.53 -25.01
C ASP A 209 -2.55 -8.38 -25.96
N ALA A 210 -2.88 -7.20 -25.43
CA ALA A 210 -3.18 -6.01 -26.21
C ALA A 210 -2.76 -4.72 -25.49
N TYR A 211 -2.63 -3.64 -26.25
CA TYR A 211 -2.53 -2.29 -25.72
C TYR A 211 -3.82 -1.50 -25.93
N GLY A 212 -4.26 -0.77 -24.91
CA GLY A 212 -5.41 0.10 -24.92
C GLY A 212 -4.96 1.55 -25.08
N CYS A 213 -5.52 2.22 -26.08
CA CYS A 213 -5.39 3.66 -26.25
C CYS A 213 -6.71 4.30 -25.82
N GLN A 214 -6.72 5.07 -24.73
CA GLN A 214 -7.94 5.77 -24.27
C GLN A 214 -8.53 6.63 -25.40
N SER A 215 -7.67 7.26 -26.21
CA SER A 215 -8.07 8.02 -27.40
C SER A 215 -8.80 9.35 -27.10
N HIS A 216 -8.67 9.92 -25.90
CA HIS A 216 -9.19 11.26 -25.57
C HIS A 216 -8.45 12.40 -26.31
N ASP A 217 -7.19 12.19 -26.69
CA ASP A 217 -6.32 13.22 -27.29
C ASP A 217 -6.65 13.51 -28.76
N VAL A 218 -7.61 12.81 -29.37
CA VAL A 218 -7.82 12.82 -30.83
C VAL A 218 -8.82 13.88 -31.32
N THR A 219 -9.41 14.70 -30.44
CA THR A 219 -10.43 15.70 -30.81
C THR A 219 -9.99 16.65 -31.94
N ASP A 220 -8.71 17.04 -31.94
CA ASP A 220 -8.13 18.00 -32.88
C ASP A 220 -7.07 17.40 -33.82
N ILE A 221 -6.87 16.09 -33.78
CA ILE A 221 -5.90 15.43 -34.66
C ILE A 221 -6.35 15.50 -36.12
N SER A 222 -5.38 15.65 -37.03
CA SER A 222 -5.64 15.51 -38.46
C SER A 222 -5.74 14.02 -38.84
N LEU A 223 -6.49 13.70 -39.90
CA LEU A 223 -6.60 12.32 -40.41
C LEU A 223 -5.22 11.74 -40.81
N SER A 224 -4.34 12.56 -41.37
CA SER A 224 -2.98 12.14 -41.75
C SER A 224 -2.14 11.80 -40.53
N ASP A 225 -2.18 12.64 -39.50
CA ASP A 225 -1.37 12.42 -38.29
C ASP A 225 -1.90 11.23 -37.49
N PHE A 226 -3.23 11.04 -37.43
CA PHE A 226 -3.82 9.86 -36.81
C PHE A 226 -3.41 8.55 -37.51
N LYS A 227 -3.49 8.51 -38.84
CA LYS A 227 -3.01 7.36 -39.63
C LYS A 227 -1.52 7.12 -39.43
N SER A 228 -0.72 8.18 -39.36
CA SER A 228 0.71 8.09 -39.10
C SER A 228 1.00 7.50 -37.71
N ALA A 229 0.32 7.99 -36.68
CA ALA A 229 0.44 7.50 -35.30
C ALA A 229 0.03 6.03 -35.18
N MET A 230 -1.13 5.65 -35.72
CA MET A 230 -1.60 4.24 -35.77
C MET A 230 -0.55 3.34 -36.44
N ASN A 231 -0.01 3.76 -37.58
CA ASN A 231 1.02 2.99 -38.30
C ASN A 231 2.34 2.90 -37.50
N GLU A 232 2.78 3.98 -36.86
CA GLU A 232 4.00 4.03 -36.05
C GLU A 232 3.89 3.07 -34.85
N ILE A 233 2.81 3.17 -34.07
CA ILE A 233 2.53 2.31 -32.92
C ILE A 233 2.48 0.85 -33.37
N GLN A 234 1.71 0.55 -34.42
CA GLN A 234 1.57 -0.83 -34.88
C GLN A 234 2.85 -1.41 -35.47
N THR A 235 3.67 -0.59 -36.16
CA THR A 235 4.97 -1.03 -36.67
C THR A 235 5.93 -1.38 -35.52
N ALA A 236 5.90 -0.60 -34.44
CA ALA A 236 6.77 -0.80 -33.29
C ALA A 236 6.34 -1.99 -32.41
N LEU A 237 5.04 -2.14 -32.19
CA LEU A 237 4.47 -3.10 -31.25
C LEU A 237 4.06 -4.42 -31.90
N LYS A 238 3.50 -4.40 -33.11
CA LYS A 238 2.92 -5.58 -33.79
C LYS A 238 2.05 -6.41 -32.85
N MET A 239 1.19 -5.72 -32.10
CA MET A 239 0.30 -6.31 -31.11
C MET A 239 -1.13 -5.87 -31.39
N PRO A 240 -2.14 -6.66 -30.98
CA PRO A 240 -3.51 -6.21 -30.95
C PRO A 240 -3.69 -4.93 -30.14
N MET A 241 -4.67 -4.12 -30.54
CA MET A 241 -5.04 -2.89 -29.85
C MET A 241 -6.53 -2.77 -29.58
N TYR A 242 -6.87 -1.93 -28.62
CA TYR A 242 -8.23 -1.40 -28.42
C TYR A 242 -8.20 0.12 -28.41
N SER A 243 -9.25 0.75 -28.95
CA SER A 243 -9.59 2.13 -28.58
C SER A 243 -10.56 2.05 -27.40
N THR A 244 -10.10 2.45 -26.23
CA THR A 244 -10.72 2.02 -24.96
C THR A 244 -11.63 3.04 -24.33
N GLU A 245 -11.51 4.33 -24.68
CA GLU A 245 -12.23 5.46 -24.06
C GLU A 245 -12.49 6.59 -25.08
N PHE A 246 -12.79 6.23 -26.34
CA PHE A 246 -12.87 7.19 -27.44
C PHE A 246 -13.93 8.27 -27.20
N ASP A 247 -13.54 9.52 -27.40
CA ASP A 247 -14.47 10.64 -27.43
C ASP A 247 -13.97 11.80 -28.30
N ILE A 248 -14.90 12.71 -28.64
CA ILE A 248 -14.62 13.96 -29.36
C ILE A 248 -15.33 15.09 -28.61
N GLY A 249 -14.59 15.75 -27.73
CA GLY A 249 -15.08 16.82 -26.85
C GLY A 249 -15.26 18.13 -27.59
N THR A 250 -16.45 18.39 -28.15
CA THR A 250 -16.74 19.67 -28.82
C THR A 250 -18.23 19.97 -28.90
N THR A 251 -18.57 21.26 -28.81
CA THR A 251 -19.93 21.76 -29.05
C THR A 251 -20.25 21.91 -30.54
N ASP A 252 -19.24 21.94 -31.42
CA ASP A 252 -19.40 22.04 -32.88
C ASP A 252 -19.77 20.67 -33.47
N ASP A 253 -21.05 20.51 -33.81
CA ASP A 253 -21.59 19.27 -34.39
C ASP A 253 -20.91 18.89 -35.71
N ALA A 254 -20.53 19.87 -36.54
CA ALA A 254 -19.86 19.61 -37.82
C ALA A 254 -18.41 19.15 -37.61
N LYS A 255 -17.71 19.69 -36.61
CA LYS A 255 -16.39 19.18 -36.18
C LYS A 255 -16.51 17.77 -35.62
N GLN A 256 -17.49 17.51 -34.74
CA GLN A 256 -17.68 16.20 -34.14
C GLN A 256 -17.95 15.14 -35.21
N GLU A 257 -18.90 15.40 -36.12
CA GLU A 257 -19.22 14.51 -37.23
C GLU A 257 -18.02 14.26 -38.14
N ARG A 258 -17.27 15.32 -38.48
CA ARG A 258 -16.06 15.20 -39.30
C ARG A 258 -15.01 14.32 -38.63
N GLN A 259 -14.80 14.44 -37.33
CA GLN A 259 -13.83 13.59 -36.62
C GLN A 259 -14.30 12.14 -36.54
N TYR A 260 -15.57 11.87 -36.24
CA TYR A 260 -16.12 10.51 -36.31
C TYR A 260 -15.93 9.88 -37.69
N LYS A 261 -16.25 10.62 -38.77
CA LYS A 261 -16.04 10.21 -40.17
C LYS A 261 -14.58 9.90 -40.50
N ASN A 262 -13.65 10.65 -39.92
CA ASN A 262 -12.22 10.50 -40.19
C ASN A 262 -11.60 9.34 -39.40
N LEU A 263 -11.93 9.21 -38.12
CA LEU A 263 -11.15 8.40 -37.18
C LEU A 263 -11.75 7.00 -36.96
N ILE A 264 -13.08 6.88 -36.83
CA ILE A 264 -13.74 5.59 -36.59
C ILE A 264 -13.41 4.57 -37.69
N PRO A 265 -13.44 4.90 -39.00
CA PRO A 265 -13.12 3.91 -40.02
C PRO A 265 -11.65 3.45 -39.99
N VAL A 266 -10.73 4.34 -39.60
CA VAL A 266 -9.30 3.98 -39.47
C VAL A 266 -9.09 2.99 -38.34
N LEU A 267 -9.76 3.18 -37.19
CA LEU A 267 -9.74 2.22 -36.09
C LEU A 267 -10.49 0.93 -36.45
N TRP A 268 -11.72 1.06 -36.96
CA TRP A 268 -12.62 -0.06 -37.18
C TRP A 268 -12.17 -0.98 -38.31
N GLU A 269 -11.60 -0.47 -39.38
CA GLU A 269 -11.14 -1.28 -40.53
C GLU A 269 -9.72 -1.84 -40.34
N ALA A 270 -9.01 -1.46 -39.27
CA ALA A 270 -7.70 -2.02 -38.96
C ALA A 270 -7.83 -3.45 -38.40
N ASP A 271 -7.23 -4.43 -39.09
CA ASP A 271 -7.25 -5.86 -38.69
C ASP A 271 -6.63 -6.14 -37.31
N TYR A 272 -5.88 -5.19 -36.75
CA TYR A 272 -5.25 -5.28 -35.43
C TYR A 272 -5.98 -4.50 -34.33
N CYS A 273 -7.05 -3.76 -34.64
CA CYS A 273 -7.88 -3.08 -33.65
C CYS A 273 -9.11 -3.94 -33.35
N ALA A 274 -9.23 -4.46 -32.13
CA ALA A 274 -10.25 -5.44 -31.76
C ALA A 274 -11.60 -4.83 -31.39
N GLY A 275 -11.64 -3.55 -31.03
CA GLY A 275 -12.88 -2.88 -30.66
C GLY A 275 -12.68 -1.41 -30.31
N ILE A 276 -13.79 -0.68 -30.30
CA ILE A 276 -13.87 0.72 -29.91
C ILE A 276 -14.88 0.83 -28.78
N THR A 277 -14.49 1.40 -27.64
CA THR A 277 -15.39 1.76 -26.54
C THR A 277 -15.50 3.29 -26.53
N LEU A 278 -16.71 3.84 -26.59
CA LEU A 278 -16.91 5.27 -26.39
C LEU A 278 -16.97 5.60 -24.89
N TRP A 279 -16.38 6.71 -24.45
CA TRP A 279 -16.42 7.14 -23.05
C TRP A 279 -17.62 8.02 -22.74
N GLY A 280 -18.80 7.42 -22.92
CA GLY A 280 -20.11 8.03 -22.72
C GLY A 280 -20.68 8.59 -24.02
N TYR A 281 -22.02 8.59 -24.14
CA TYR A 281 -22.70 8.96 -25.39
C TYR A 281 -23.81 10.01 -25.23
N ILE A 282 -24.14 10.41 -24.01
CA ILE A 282 -25.19 11.41 -23.75
C ILE A 282 -24.56 12.76 -23.45
N TYR A 283 -24.91 13.77 -24.25
CA TYR A 283 -24.45 15.14 -24.08
C TYR A 283 -24.84 15.69 -22.70
N GLY A 284 -23.90 16.34 -22.02
CA GLY A 284 -24.08 16.85 -20.65
C GLY A 284 -24.00 15.77 -19.56
N ARG A 285 -23.68 14.52 -19.92
CA ARG A 285 -23.52 13.40 -18.97
C ARG A 285 -22.24 12.59 -19.19
N THR A 286 -21.37 13.00 -20.10
CA THR A 286 -20.04 12.39 -20.23
C THR A 286 -19.09 13.00 -19.20
N TRP A 287 -17.93 12.36 -19.01
CA TRP A 287 -16.94 12.75 -18.01
C TRP A 287 -16.33 14.15 -18.21
N THR A 288 -16.42 14.73 -19.40
CA THR A 288 -15.86 16.06 -19.68
C THR A 288 -16.64 17.14 -18.92
N PRO A 289 -16.01 18.27 -18.50
CA PRO A 289 -16.67 19.27 -17.67
C PRO A 289 -18.01 19.79 -18.21
N ASP A 290 -18.13 19.94 -19.52
CA ASP A 290 -19.36 20.39 -20.20
C ASP A 290 -20.22 19.22 -20.74
N GLY A 291 -19.77 17.97 -20.53
CA GLY A 291 -20.34 16.76 -21.10
C GLY A 291 -20.44 16.79 -22.64
N ASN A 292 -19.59 17.59 -23.29
CA ASN A 292 -19.77 17.99 -24.69
C ASN A 292 -19.34 16.93 -25.71
N SER A 293 -18.79 15.81 -25.24
CA SER A 293 -18.42 14.68 -26.09
C SER A 293 -19.59 13.77 -26.46
N GLY A 294 -20.70 13.80 -25.71
CA GLY A 294 -21.84 12.94 -25.98
C GLY A 294 -22.46 13.17 -27.36
N ILE A 295 -22.77 12.08 -28.07
CA ILE A 295 -23.25 12.08 -29.46
C ILE A 295 -24.79 12.03 -29.58
N ILE A 296 -25.51 11.96 -28.46
CA ILE A 296 -26.96 12.14 -28.37
C ILE A 296 -27.25 13.33 -27.46
N ARG A 297 -28.08 14.27 -27.90
CA ARG A 297 -28.48 15.48 -27.16
C ARG A 297 -30.00 15.57 -27.10
N ASP A 298 -30.56 15.71 -25.90
CA ASP A 298 -32.01 15.82 -25.66
C ASP A 298 -32.84 14.68 -26.30
N GLY A 299 -32.30 13.46 -26.23
CA GLY A 299 -32.92 12.25 -26.81
C GLY A 299 -32.88 12.18 -28.35
N LYS A 300 -32.11 13.06 -28.99
CA LYS A 300 -31.93 13.10 -30.45
C LYS A 300 -30.48 12.83 -30.81
N ASP A 301 -30.27 12.09 -31.89
CA ASP A 301 -28.94 11.88 -32.47
C ASP A 301 -28.33 13.23 -32.88
N ARG A 302 -27.09 13.49 -32.46
CA ARG A 302 -26.24 14.52 -33.10
C ARG A 302 -25.77 13.97 -34.46
N PRO A 303 -25.32 14.83 -35.40
CA PRO A 303 -24.88 14.38 -36.73
C PRO A 303 -23.83 13.26 -36.70
N ALA A 304 -22.92 13.26 -35.71
CA ALA A 304 -21.96 12.19 -35.51
C ALA A 304 -22.62 10.82 -35.21
N MET A 305 -23.67 10.78 -34.39
CA MET A 305 -24.42 9.55 -34.10
C MET A 305 -25.18 9.07 -35.33
N THR A 306 -25.87 9.97 -36.05
CA THR A 306 -26.56 9.63 -37.31
C THR A 306 -25.60 8.95 -38.28
N TRP A 307 -24.42 9.54 -38.50
CA TRP A 307 -23.41 8.96 -39.35
C TRP A 307 -22.88 7.61 -38.81
N LEU A 308 -22.65 7.48 -37.51
CA LEU A 308 -22.15 6.24 -36.90
C LEU A 308 -23.11 5.07 -37.14
N ARG A 309 -24.43 5.30 -37.04
CA ARG A 309 -25.44 4.28 -37.36
C ARG A 309 -25.35 3.82 -38.80
N GLU A 310 -25.23 4.76 -39.74
CA GLU A 310 -25.08 4.46 -41.17
C GLU A 310 -23.80 3.68 -41.46
N TYR A 311 -22.68 4.10 -40.87
CA TYR A 311 -21.39 3.43 -41.03
C TYR A 311 -21.43 1.99 -40.51
N MET A 312 -21.98 1.76 -39.32
CA MET A 312 -22.06 0.41 -38.72
C MET A 312 -23.00 -0.53 -39.49
N ALA A 313 -23.99 0.01 -40.21
CA ALA A 313 -24.83 -0.77 -41.11
C ALA A 313 -24.14 -1.17 -42.43
N SER A 314 -23.00 -0.56 -42.77
CA SER A 314 -22.27 -0.82 -44.01
C SER A 314 -21.58 -2.19 -44.04
N ASP A 315 -21.34 -2.72 -45.24
CA ASP A 315 -20.61 -3.98 -45.42
C ASP A 315 -19.17 -3.89 -44.89
N LYS A 316 -18.54 -2.71 -44.99
CA LYS A 316 -17.20 -2.47 -44.44
C LYS A 316 -17.18 -2.71 -42.93
N ALA A 317 -18.15 -2.18 -42.20
CA ALA A 317 -18.20 -2.36 -40.76
C ALA A 317 -18.50 -3.81 -40.37
N LYS A 318 -19.42 -4.46 -41.09
CA LYS A 318 -19.82 -5.86 -40.86
C LYS A 318 -18.72 -6.88 -41.13
N GLN A 319 -17.83 -6.60 -42.09
CA GLN A 319 -16.80 -7.52 -42.55
C GLN A 319 -15.39 -7.19 -42.01
N ALA A 320 -15.25 -6.11 -41.23
CA ALA A 320 -13.98 -5.74 -40.63
C ALA A 320 -13.42 -6.87 -39.74
N LYS A 321 -12.13 -7.21 -39.90
CA LYS A 321 -11.50 -8.34 -39.20
C LYS A 321 -10.95 -7.92 -37.85
N SER A 322 -11.02 -8.83 -36.88
CA SER A 322 -10.50 -8.63 -35.53
C SER A 322 -9.29 -9.54 -35.27
N PRO A 323 -8.32 -9.11 -34.45
CA PRO A 323 -7.28 -10.00 -33.95
C PRO A 323 -7.79 -10.95 -32.85
N PHE A 324 -9.01 -10.72 -32.32
CA PHE A 324 -9.67 -11.58 -31.34
C PHE A 324 -11.09 -11.95 -31.79
N PRO A 325 -11.23 -12.86 -32.77
CA PRO A 325 -12.54 -13.33 -33.23
C PRO A 325 -13.42 -13.81 -32.07
N GLY A 326 -14.70 -13.43 -32.10
CA GLY A 326 -15.65 -13.71 -31.01
C GLY A 326 -15.25 -13.16 -29.63
N PHE A 327 -14.40 -12.12 -29.56
CA PHE A 327 -13.92 -11.46 -28.33
C PHE A 327 -13.04 -12.35 -27.44
N LYS A 328 -12.42 -13.39 -28.01
CA LYS A 328 -11.61 -14.36 -27.26
C LYS A 328 -10.17 -14.39 -27.75
N LYS A 329 -9.25 -14.62 -26.81
CA LYS A 329 -7.86 -14.94 -27.11
C LYS A 329 -7.76 -16.42 -27.50
N GLU A 330 -7.33 -16.71 -28.72
CA GLU A 330 -7.05 -18.07 -29.16
C GLU A 330 -5.64 -18.52 -28.77
N ALA A 331 -4.65 -17.64 -28.81
CA ALA A 331 -3.26 -17.98 -28.54
C ALA A 331 -2.65 -17.10 -27.46
N SER A 332 -1.99 -17.72 -26.48
CA SER A 332 -1.05 -17.04 -25.58
C SER A 332 0.35 -17.48 -26.00
N VAL A 333 1.15 -16.53 -26.50
CA VAL A 333 2.51 -16.81 -26.96
C VAL A 333 3.46 -15.79 -26.33
N TYR A 334 4.41 -16.28 -25.54
CA TYR A 334 5.38 -15.45 -24.83
C TYR A 334 6.79 -16.02 -25.04
N VAL A 335 7.74 -15.17 -25.45
CA VAL A 335 9.13 -15.56 -25.69
C VAL A 335 9.98 -15.10 -24.51
N LYS A 336 10.74 -16.02 -23.93
CA LYS A 336 11.52 -15.84 -22.69
C LYS A 336 12.95 -16.37 -22.94
N PRO A 337 14.06 -15.75 -22.49
CA PRO A 337 14.16 -14.56 -21.68
C PRO A 337 13.47 -13.33 -22.18
N ALA A 338 12.99 -12.63 -21.19
CA ALA A 338 12.35 -11.36 -21.24
C ALA A 338 13.35 -10.24 -20.98
N SER A 339 13.52 -9.30 -21.93
CA SER A 339 14.22 -8.01 -21.76
C SER A 339 15.59 -8.05 -21.06
N MET A 340 16.33 -9.14 -21.16
CA MET A 340 17.66 -9.22 -20.56
C MET A 340 18.69 -8.49 -21.42
N LYS A 341 19.57 -7.73 -20.75
CA LYS A 341 20.86 -7.36 -21.33
C LYS A 341 21.77 -8.58 -21.23
N VAL A 342 22.27 -9.04 -22.36
CA VAL A 342 23.18 -10.19 -22.46
C VAL A 342 24.52 -9.71 -23.00
N ALA A 343 25.62 -10.38 -22.67
CA ALA A 343 26.93 -10.04 -23.19
C ALA A 343 27.13 -10.68 -24.57
N LYS A 344 27.97 -10.07 -25.40
CA LYS A 344 28.37 -10.68 -26.66
C LYS A 344 29.14 -11.97 -26.36
N GLY A 345 28.67 -13.09 -26.91
CA GLY A 345 29.25 -14.42 -26.68
C GLY A 345 28.53 -15.25 -25.63
N ASP A 346 27.51 -14.70 -24.96
CA ASP A 346 26.60 -15.50 -24.12
C ASP A 346 25.77 -16.46 -24.99
N SER A 347 25.44 -17.61 -24.42
CA SER A 347 24.37 -18.50 -24.89
C SER A 347 23.36 -18.67 -23.78
N LEU A 348 22.08 -18.63 -24.12
CA LEU A 348 20.99 -18.77 -23.15
C LEU A 348 19.88 -19.63 -23.73
N PRO A 349 19.19 -20.42 -22.89
CA PRO A 349 17.96 -21.08 -23.30
C PRO A 349 16.89 -20.03 -23.57
N VAL A 350 16.25 -20.12 -24.74
CA VAL A 350 15.08 -19.34 -25.11
C VAL A 350 13.88 -20.28 -25.13
N TRP A 351 12.93 -20.01 -24.25
CA TRP A 351 11.63 -20.64 -24.17
C TRP A 351 10.60 -19.90 -25.02
N VAL A 352 9.67 -20.66 -25.55
CA VAL A 352 8.40 -20.14 -26.07
C VAL A 352 7.28 -20.77 -25.27
N ASP A 353 6.70 -20.00 -24.36
CA ASP A 353 5.49 -20.40 -23.65
C ASP A 353 4.30 -20.18 -24.59
N ALA A 354 3.71 -21.27 -25.04
CA ALA A 354 2.67 -21.26 -26.07
C ALA A 354 1.50 -22.14 -25.64
N THR A 355 0.32 -21.55 -25.60
CA THR A 355 -0.95 -22.27 -25.42
C THR A 355 -1.96 -21.82 -26.46
N LEU A 356 -2.77 -22.77 -26.92
CA LEU A 356 -3.91 -22.51 -27.82
C LEU A 356 -5.19 -22.94 -27.09
N ALA A 357 -6.20 -22.08 -27.11
CA ALA A 357 -7.43 -22.28 -26.35
C ALA A 357 -8.32 -23.38 -26.95
N THR A 358 -8.40 -23.45 -28.28
CA THR A 358 -9.29 -24.40 -28.98
C THR A 358 -8.56 -25.35 -29.94
N LYS A 359 -7.28 -25.08 -30.21
CA LYS A 359 -6.46 -25.84 -31.17
C LYS A 359 -5.31 -26.59 -30.50
N THR A 360 -4.71 -27.52 -31.25
CA THR A 360 -3.49 -28.21 -30.85
C THR A 360 -2.28 -27.60 -31.56
N ILE A 361 -1.19 -27.40 -30.82
CA ILE A 361 0.08 -26.95 -31.40
C ILE A 361 0.73 -28.11 -32.16
N GLU A 362 1.03 -27.90 -33.43
CA GLU A 362 1.82 -28.82 -34.26
C GLU A 362 3.32 -28.59 -34.06
N LYS A 363 3.74 -27.33 -34.11
CA LYS A 363 5.13 -26.93 -33.93
C LYS A 363 5.27 -25.47 -33.49
N VAL A 364 6.41 -25.18 -32.89
CA VAL A 364 6.87 -23.83 -32.59
C VAL A 364 8.20 -23.59 -33.29
N GLU A 365 8.28 -22.51 -34.05
CA GLU A 365 9.50 -22.10 -34.75
C GLU A 365 10.02 -20.79 -34.14
N LEU A 366 11.29 -20.79 -33.75
CA LEU A 366 11.96 -19.63 -33.18
C LEU A 366 12.94 -19.04 -34.19
N PHE A 367 12.85 -17.74 -34.43
CA PHE A 367 13.70 -17.00 -35.35
C PHE A 367 14.46 -15.89 -34.63
N MET A 368 15.67 -15.58 -35.11
CA MET A 368 16.37 -14.33 -34.82
C MET A 368 16.51 -13.52 -36.12
N GLY A 369 15.80 -12.40 -36.21
CA GLY A 369 15.62 -11.72 -37.50
C GLY A 369 14.91 -12.65 -38.50
N SER A 370 15.55 -12.93 -39.64
CA SER A 370 15.06 -13.87 -40.66
C SER A 370 15.64 -15.28 -40.53
N THR A 371 16.55 -15.52 -39.60
CA THR A 371 17.23 -16.81 -39.42
C THR A 371 16.43 -17.71 -38.49
N LEU A 372 16.05 -18.90 -38.96
CA LEU A 372 15.46 -19.95 -38.12
C LEU A 372 16.51 -20.51 -37.17
N LEU A 373 16.23 -20.46 -35.87
CA LEU A 373 17.09 -21.00 -34.82
C LEU A 373 16.70 -22.43 -34.46
N ALA A 374 15.39 -22.71 -34.32
CA ALA A 374 14.87 -24.02 -33.99
C ALA A 374 13.42 -24.23 -34.43
N THR A 375 13.08 -25.51 -34.64
CA THR A 375 11.71 -26.01 -34.77
C THR A 375 11.49 -27.03 -33.65
N MET A 376 10.47 -26.81 -32.83
CA MET A 376 10.17 -27.60 -31.64
C MET A 376 8.75 -28.17 -31.76
N THR A 377 8.60 -29.48 -31.62
CA THR A 377 7.31 -30.18 -31.81
C THR A 377 6.71 -30.69 -30.51
N GLU A 378 7.47 -30.69 -29.43
CA GLU A 378 7.04 -31.15 -28.11
C GLU A 378 7.36 -30.09 -27.07
N ALA A 379 6.43 -29.90 -26.12
CA ALA A 379 6.63 -29.04 -24.98
C ALA A 379 7.53 -29.75 -23.94
N PRO A 380 8.36 -29.01 -23.19
CA PRO A 380 8.43 -27.55 -23.20
C PRO A 380 9.32 -27.03 -24.36
N TYR A 381 8.87 -25.97 -25.04
CA TYR A 381 9.50 -25.46 -26.26
C TYR A 381 10.71 -24.59 -25.93
N ILE A 382 11.91 -25.21 -25.90
CA ILE A 382 13.18 -24.56 -25.55
C ILE A 382 14.25 -24.73 -26.63
N CYS A 383 15.06 -23.70 -26.85
CA CYS A 383 16.25 -23.74 -27.69
C CYS A 383 17.39 -22.90 -27.09
N GLU A 384 18.61 -23.44 -27.05
CA GLU A 384 19.81 -22.67 -26.72
C GLU A 384 20.17 -21.69 -27.86
N VAL A 385 20.23 -20.40 -27.55
CA VAL A 385 20.51 -19.32 -28.51
C VAL A 385 21.81 -18.62 -28.16
N ALA A 386 22.76 -18.62 -29.10
CA ALA A 386 24.04 -17.93 -28.97
C ALA A 386 23.97 -16.47 -29.49
N PHE A 387 24.43 -15.51 -28.69
CA PHE A 387 24.43 -14.08 -28.99
C PHE A 387 25.81 -13.59 -29.42
N SER A 388 26.23 -13.96 -30.64
CA SER A 388 27.59 -13.70 -31.15
C SER A 388 27.88 -12.25 -31.57
N THR A 389 26.85 -11.40 -31.69
CA THR A 389 26.98 -10.01 -32.14
C THR A 389 26.17 -9.07 -31.26
N SER A 390 26.67 -7.85 -31.04
CA SER A 390 26.02 -6.85 -30.21
C SER A 390 24.82 -6.17 -30.88
N GLY A 391 24.13 -5.32 -30.13
CA GLY A 391 22.92 -4.61 -30.52
C GLY A 391 21.64 -5.35 -30.14
N THR A 392 20.51 -4.75 -30.47
CA THR A 392 19.19 -5.33 -30.22
C THR A 392 18.92 -6.48 -31.19
N LYS A 393 18.70 -7.69 -30.66
CA LYS A 393 18.24 -8.86 -31.40
C LYS A 393 16.75 -8.98 -31.26
N THR A 394 16.04 -9.06 -32.39
CA THR A 394 14.61 -9.35 -32.39
C THR A 394 14.43 -10.85 -32.55
N LEU A 395 13.80 -11.47 -31.55
CA LEU A 395 13.33 -12.84 -31.62
C LEU A 395 11.88 -12.85 -32.11
N LYS A 396 11.54 -13.87 -32.88
CA LYS A 396 10.16 -14.12 -33.32
C LYS A 396 9.82 -15.59 -33.08
N ALA A 397 8.81 -15.85 -32.26
CA ALA A 397 8.18 -17.15 -32.19
C ALA A 397 7.02 -17.22 -33.18
N VAL A 398 6.90 -18.35 -33.87
CA VAL A 398 5.77 -18.69 -34.75
C VAL A 398 5.22 -20.02 -34.27
N VAL A 399 4.01 -19.99 -33.70
CA VAL A 399 3.28 -21.18 -33.25
C VAL A 399 2.35 -21.60 -34.37
N THR A 400 2.55 -22.81 -34.90
CA THR A 400 1.69 -23.40 -35.94
C THR A 400 0.76 -24.42 -35.29
N ALA A 401 -0.54 -24.23 -35.48
CA ALA A 401 -1.56 -25.19 -35.08
C ALA A 401 -1.71 -26.32 -36.11
N THR A 402 -2.29 -27.45 -35.73
CA THR A 402 -2.51 -28.61 -36.61
C THR A 402 -3.41 -28.32 -37.82
N ASP A 403 -4.17 -27.22 -37.81
CA ASP A 403 -4.96 -26.73 -38.94
C ASP A 403 -4.18 -25.75 -39.84
N SER A 404 -2.87 -25.65 -39.65
CA SER A 404 -1.95 -24.72 -40.32
C SER A 404 -2.12 -23.23 -39.98
N THR A 405 -2.97 -22.86 -39.02
CA THR A 405 -3.04 -21.46 -38.54
C THR A 405 -1.77 -21.10 -37.77
N THR A 406 -1.25 -19.89 -37.95
CA THR A 406 -0.06 -19.41 -37.26
C THR A 406 -0.33 -18.23 -36.32
N TYR A 407 0.38 -18.21 -35.21
CA TYR A 407 0.39 -17.11 -34.24
C TYR A 407 1.82 -16.66 -34.01
N GLU A 408 2.08 -15.36 -34.12
CA GLU A 408 3.42 -14.80 -34.00
C GLU A 408 3.55 -13.91 -32.77
N ARG A 409 4.70 -14.00 -32.09
CA ARG A 409 5.09 -13.06 -31.03
C ARG A 409 6.52 -12.59 -31.22
N LEU A 410 6.72 -11.29 -31.08
CA LEU A 410 8.04 -10.67 -31.03
C LEU A 410 8.54 -10.54 -29.58
N SER A 411 9.85 -10.68 -29.42
CA SER A 411 10.60 -10.26 -28.24
C SER A 411 11.92 -9.62 -28.67
N ARG A 412 12.58 -8.86 -27.77
CA ARG A 412 13.89 -8.28 -28.04
C ARG A 412 14.86 -8.55 -26.89
N ILE A 413 16.08 -8.89 -27.28
CA ILE A 413 17.20 -9.06 -26.38
C ILE A 413 18.26 -8.02 -26.73
N SER A 414 18.75 -7.31 -25.73
CA SER A 414 19.80 -6.31 -25.92
C SER A 414 21.15 -6.95 -25.68
N VAL A 415 21.96 -7.13 -26.73
CA VAL A 415 23.31 -7.70 -26.62
C VAL A 415 24.32 -6.56 -26.48
N ASN A 416 25.00 -6.46 -25.34
CA ASN A 416 26.03 -5.46 -25.11
C ASN A 416 27.27 -5.72 -25.98
N SER A 417 28.00 -4.65 -26.33
CA SER A 417 29.21 -4.72 -27.18
C SER A 417 30.40 -5.41 -26.51
N SER A 418 30.43 -5.41 -25.18
CA SER A 418 31.45 -6.09 -24.41
C SER A 418 31.26 -7.61 -24.45
N SER A 419 32.40 -8.31 -24.47
CA SER A 419 32.49 -9.76 -24.55
C SER A 419 32.73 -10.44 -23.21
N THR A 420 32.67 -9.73 -22.07
CA THR A 420 32.77 -10.37 -20.74
C THR A 420 31.44 -11.07 -20.44
N PRO A 421 31.38 -12.41 -20.58
CA PRO A 421 30.15 -13.17 -20.37
C PRO A 421 29.77 -13.13 -18.90
N ARG A 422 28.48 -13.29 -18.58
CA ARG A 422 28.08 -13.56 -17.19
C ARG A 422 28.71 -14.89 -16.75
N ARG A 423 29.38 -14.91 -15.60
CA ARG A 423 29.97 -16.14 -15.04
C ARG A 423 29.85 -16.16 -13.52
N PRO A 424 29.69 -17.34 -12.91
CA PRO A 424 29.76 -17.48 -11.47
C PRO A 424 31.02 -16.83 -10.89
N TYR A 425 30.88 -16.21 -9.72
CA TYR A 425 32.02 -15.59 -9.05
C TYR A 425 33.17 -16.59 -8.85
N GLY A 426 34.39 -16.20 -9.25
CA GLY A 426 35.56 -17.08 -9.17
C GLY A 426 35.47 -18.36 -10.02
N GLY A 427 34.48 -18.47 -10.91
CA GLY A 427 34.20 -19.69 -11.68
C GLY A 427 33.52 -20.80 -10.87
N VAL A 428 33.08 -20.51 -9.64
CA VAL A 428 32.45 -21.49 -8.74
C VAL A 428 30.94 -21.27 -8.75
N THR A 429 30.18 -22.30 -9.10
CA THR A 429 28.71 -22.31 -9.01
C THR A 429 28.32 -22.80 -7.62
N PRO A 430 27.70 -21.96 -6.75
CA PRO A 430 27.20 -22.41 -5.45
C PRO A 430 26.13 -23.49 -5.62
N GLU A 431 26.15 -24.50 -4.76
CA GLU A 431 25.13 -25.57 -4.74
C GLU A 431 24.03 -25.21 -3.73
N LEU A 432 22.76 -25.50 -4.08
CA LEU A 432 21.62 -25.40 -3.15
C LEU A 432 21.06 -26.81 -2.85
N PRO A 433 20.78 -27.18 -1.57
CA PRO A 433 21.04 -26.44 -0.33
C PRO A 433 22.48 -25.95 -0.14
N GLY A 434 22.62 -24.77 0.45
CA GLY A 434 23.93 -24.18 0.68
C GLY A 434 23.86 -22.72 1.11
N THR A 435 25.02 -22.09 1.21
CA THR A 435 25.14 -20.66 1.57
C THR A 435 25.77 -19.89 0.42
N ILE A 436 25.18 -18.75 0.11
CA ILE A 436 25.68 -17.78 -0.86
C ILE A 436 26.14 -16.55 -0.10
N ASP A 437 27.39 -16.15 -0.31
CA ASP A 437 27.85 -14.82 0.07
C ASP A 437 27.29 -13.83 -0.97
N PRO A 438 26.47 -12.83 -0.58
CA PRO A 438 25.91 -11.89 -1.51
C PRO A 438 26.96 -11.10 -2.28
N MET A 439 28.19 -10.95 -1.78
CA MET A 439 29.29 -10.29 -2.47
C MET A 439 29.88 -11.13 -3.61
N HIS A 440 29.57 -12.44 -3.64
CA HIS A 440 29.98 -13.39 -4.67
C HIS A 440 28.89 -13.57 -5.75
N TYR A 441 28.20 -12.50 -6.12
CA TYR A 441 27.34 -12.48 -7.31
C TYR A 441 28.16 -12.67 -8.59
N ASP A 442 27.47 -13.07 -9.65
CA ASP A 442 28.07 -13.37 -10.94
C ASP A 442 28.94 -12.21 -11.45
N GLN A 443 30.14 -12.55 -11.93
CA GLN A 443 30.98 -11.62 -12.66
C GLN A 443 30.32 -11.29 -14.00
N GLY A 444 30.31 -10.00 -14.34
CA GLY A 444 29.71 -9.52 -15.57
C GLY A 444 29.65 -7.99 -15.58
N LEU A 445 29.07 -7.43 -16.64
CA LEU A 445 28.88 -5.97 -16.74
C LEU A 445 27.74 -5.51 -15.83
N ALA A 446 27.84 -4.26 -15.37
CA ALA A 446 26.71 -3.57 -14.75
C ALA A 446 25.53 -3.51 -15.74
N GLY A 447 24.33 -3.80 -15.27
CA GLY A 447 23.11 -4.00 -16.04
C GLY A 447 22.95 -5.41 -16.65
N ILE A 448 23.97 -6.29 -16.57
CA ILE A 448 23.88 -7.70 -16.98
C ILE A 448 23.82 -8.62 -15.76
N ALA A 449 24.81 -8.54 -14.87
CA ALA A 449 24.94 -9.42 -13.69
C ALA A 449 24.61 -8.73 -12.35
N TYR A 450 24.64 -7.39 -12.35
CA TYR A 450 24.23 -6.56 -11.22
C TYR A 450 23.87 -5.16 -11.73
N ASN A 451 23.01 -4.39 -11.06
CA ASN A 451 22.92 -2.93 -11.26
C ASN A 451 23.00 -2.23 -9.92
N ASN A 452 23.62 -1.04 -9.87
CA ASN A 452 23.58 -0.12 -8.71
C ASN A 452 23.72 -0.74 -7.30
N ALA A 453 24.21 -1.98 -7.20
CA ALA A 453 24.32 -2.73 -5.98
C ALA A 453 25.59 -2.27 -5.30
N ALA A 454 25.47 -1.91 -4.02
CA ALA A 454 26.66 -1.53 -3.27
C ALA A 454 27.55 -2.78 -3.15
N ARG A 455 28.69 -2.74 -3.84
CA ARG A 455 29.73 -3.79 -3.75
C ARG A 455 30.44 -3.78 -2.39
N SER A 456 30.28 -2.70 -1.62
CA SER A 456 30.84 -2.49 -0.29
C SER A 456 30.04 -1.36 0.38
N GLY A 457 29.06 -1.68 1.22
CA GLY A 457 28.21 -0.69 1.92
C GLY A 457 26.72 -0.96 1.74
N ALA A 458 25.88 -0.03 2.21
CA ALA A 458 24.44 -0.20 2.20
C ALA A 458 23.88 -0.39 0.78
N THR A 459 23.04 -1.41 0.60
CA THR A 459 22.31 -1.69 -0.63
C THR A 459 21.54 -0.45 -1.10
N LYS A 460 21.30 -0.34 -2.41
CA LYS A 460 20.59 0.81 -3.00
C LYS A 460 19.26 0.35 -3.57
N THR A 461 18.23 1.17 -3.38
CA THR A 461 16.91 0.97 -3.99
C THR A 461 17.04 0.79 -5.51
N GLY A 462 16.37 -0.23 -6.05
CA GLY A 462 16.44 -0.62 -7.45
C GLY A 462 17.75 -1.31 -7.85
N GLY A 463 18.65 -1.58 -6.89
CA GLY A 463 19.84 -2.39 -7.07
C GLY A 463 19.49 -3.86 -7.16
N TRP A 464 20.25 -4.65 -7.90
CA TRP A 464 20.09 -6.10 -7.93
C TRP A 464 21.40 -6.82 -8.23
N MET A 465 21.47 -8.10 -7.84
CA MET A 465 22.62 -8.98 -7.99
C MET A 465 22.15 -10.38 -8.39
N GLU A 466 22.79 -10.98 -9.39
CA GLU A 466 22.48 -12.33 -9.86
C GLU A 466 23.51 -13.37 -9.40
N TYR A 467 23.05 -14.58 -9.13
CA TYR A 467 23.85 -15.71 -8.68
C TYR A 467 23.50 -16.93 -9.54
N THR A 468 24.43 -17.38 -10.36
CA THR A 468 24.31 -18.68 -11.03
C THR A 468 24.56 -19.77 -9.99
N VAL A 469 23.53 -20.54 -9.67
CA VAL A 469 23.55 -21.61 -8.67
C VAL A 469 23.23 -22.96 -9.31
N ASP A 470 23.58 -24.05 -8.64
CA ASP A 470 23.20 -25.41 -9.02
C ASP A 470 22.27 -26.00 -7.95
N VAL A 471 20.98 -26.06 -8.26
CA VAL A 471 19.95 -26.58 -7.35
C VAL A 471 19.96 -28.10 -7.43
N LYS A 472 20.43 -28.76 -6.37
CA LYS A 472 20.52 -30.24 -6.35
C LYS A 472 19.19 -30.90 -6.11
N GLU A 473 18.33 -30.27 -5.31
CA GLU A 473 17.03 -30.80 -4.91
C GLU A 473 15.92 -29.81 -5.29
N ALA A 474 14.98 -30.23 -6.12
CA ALA A 474 13.80 -29.43 -6.39
C ALA A 474 12.90 -29.39 -5.14
N GLY A 475 12.33 -28.23 -4.82
CA GLY A 475 11.44 -28.10 -3.67
C GLY A 475 11.36 -26.69 -3.12
N LEU A 476 10.57 -26.52 -2.05
CA LEU A 476 10.56 -25.28 -1.29
C LEU A 476 11.83 -25.17 -0.48
N TYR A 477 12.28 -23.94 -0.25
CA TYR A 477 13.43 -23.62 0.57
C TYR A 477 13.02 -22.62 1.66
N SER A 478 13.67 -22.74 2.82
CA SER A 478 13.79 -21.64 3.76
C SER A 478 15.06 -20.86 3.45
N LEU A 479 15.05 -19.59 3.82
CA LEU A 479 16.12 -18.65 3.54
C LEU A 479 16.46 -17.92 4.84
N ASP A 480 17.65 -18.17 5.38
CA ASP A 480 18.22 -17.35 6.43
C ASP A 480 19.15 -16.30 5.80
N VAL A 481 18.92 -15.02 6.07
CA VAL A 481 19.71 -13.91 5.53
C VAL A 481 20.29 -13.07 6.66
N GLU A 482 21.59 -12.86 6.67
CA GLU A 482 22.21 -11.90 7.58
C GLU A 482 22.01 -10.47 7.06
N VAL A 483 21.47 -9.59 7.89
CA VAL A 483 21.25 -8.18 7.54
C VAL A 483 21.69 -7.25 8.67
N ALA A 484 22.13 -6.03 8.32
CA ALA A 484 22.38 -4.95 9.26
C ALA A 484 21.88 -3.62 8.68
N SER A 485 21.17 -2.82 9.46
CA SER A 485 20.62 -1.55 8.97
C SER A 485 20.30 -0.58 10.10
N GLN A 486 20.52 0.72 9.86
CA GLN A 486 20.00 1.77 10.72
C GLN A 486 18.50 2.05 10.49
N ASN A 487 18.06 2.14 9.23
CA ASN A 487 16.72 2.64 8.84
C ASN A 487 15.83 1.59 8.19
N GLY A 488 16.30 0.34 8.14
CA GLY A 488 15.67 -0.76 7.43
C GLY A 488 15.85 -0.70 5.91
N GLY A 489 15.11 -1.54 5.22
CA GLY A 489 15.14 -1.73 3.78
C GLY A 489 14.19 -2.84 3.36
N MET A 490 14.33 -3.34 2.14
CA MET A 490 13.51 -4.42 1.62
C MET A 490 14.20 -5.07 0.42
N PHE A 491 14.05 -6.37 0.29
CA PHE A 491 14.45 -7.12 -0.89
C PHE A 491 13.48 -8.26 -1.18
N HIS A 492 13.61 -8.87 -2.35
CA HIS A 492 13.02 -10.17 -2.61
C HIS A 492 14.00 -10.99 -3.47
N LEU A 493 13.81 -12.31 -3.46
CA LEU A 493 14.50 -13.21 -4.37
C LEU A 493 13.55 -13.61 -5.50
N VAL A 494 14.08 -13.54 -6.72
CA VAL A 494 13.46 -14.17 -7.89
C VAL A 494 14.36 -15.29 -8.39
N ASP A 495 13.78 -16.40 -8.85
CA ASP A 495 14.44 -17.28 -9.80
C ASP A 495 14.32 -16.54 -11.10
N ASN A 496 15.41 -15.93 -11.51
CA ASN A 496 15.51 -15.31 -12.81
C ASN A 496 16.02 -16.37 -13.76
N HIS A 497 15.18 -17.33 -14.11
CA HIS A 497 15.55 -18.39 -15.04
C HIS A 497 15.65 -17.81 -16.44
N PHE A 498 16.78 -17.15 -16.69
CA PHE A 498 17.06 -16.47 -17.93
C PHE A 498 15.86 -15.60 -18.35
N GLY A 499 15.45 -14.62 -17.55
CA GLY A 499 14.46 -13.60 -17.89
C GLY A 499 13.02 -13.89 -17.43
N ASP A 500 12.67 -15.14 -17.13
CA ASP A 500 11.45 -15.41 -16.37
C ASP A 500 11.69 -15.03 -14.92
N MET A 501 11.18 -13.88 -14.51
CA MET A 501 11.22 -13.45 -13.11
C MET A 501 10.12 -14.16 -12.34
N ILE A 502 10.49 -15.28 -11.72
CA ILE A 502 9.62 -16.02 -10.81
C ILE A 502 9.95 -15.55 -9.39
N PHE A 503 9.00 -14.89 -8.74
CA PHE A 503 9.15 -14.43 -7.36
C PHE A 503 9.18 -15.64 -6.43
N LEU A 504 10.36 -15.96 -5.87
CA LEU A 504 10.56 -17.10 -4.99
C LEU A 504 10.11 -16.78 -3.58
N THR A 505 10.32 -15.54 -3.14
CA THR A 505 9.91 -15.05 -1.83
C THR A 505 8.88 -13.94 -1.99
N ASP A 506 8.13 -13.68 -0.93
CA ASP A 506 7.50 -12.36 -0.76
C ASP A 506 8.58 -11.26 -0.62
N PHE A 507 8.13 -10.02 -0.57
CA PHE A 507 8.96 -8.89 -0.17
C PHE A 507 9.40 -9.05 1.28
N ILE A 508 10.71 -9.20 1.45
CA ILE A 508 11.38 -9.35 2.74
C ILE A 508 11.75 -7.96 3.25
N GLU A 509 10.97 -7.47 4.21
CA GLU A 509 11.28 -6.22 4.92
C GLU A 509 12.49 -6.40 5.83
N VAL A 510 13.49 -5.53 5.68
CA VAL A 510 14.65 -5.47 6.57
C VAL A 510 14.36 -4.42 7.63
N PRO A 511 14.23 -4.77 8.93
CA PRO A 511 14.03 -3.79 9.98
C PRO A 511 15.34 -3.06 10.34
N GLY A 512 15.24 -1.98 11.11
CA GLY A 512 16.41 -1.38 11.75
C GLY A 512 17.00 -2.34 12.78
N THR A 513 18.25 -2.76 12.61
CA THR A 513 18.92 -3.74 13.48
C THR A 513 19.61 -3.11 14.68
N GLY A 514 19.65 -1.76 14.75
CA GLY A 514 20.33 -0.99 15.80
C GLY A 514 21.59 -0.27 15.30
N GLY A 515 21.97 -0.48 14.03
CA GLY A 515 23.11 0.17 13.41
C GLY A 515 23.55 -0.56 12.14
N ASN A 516 24.38 0.08 11.32
CA ASN A 516 24.82 -0.50 10.04
C ASN A 516 25.77 -1.70 10.18
N ASP A 517 26.32 -1.94 11.38
CA ASP A 517 27.21 -3.07 11.67
C ASP A 517 26.65 -4.02 12.76
N VAL A 518 25.36 -3.86 13.10
CA VAL A 518 24.66 -4.76 14.04
C VAL A 518 23.96 -5.83 13.23
N TRP A 519 24.63 -6.97 13.04
CA TRP A 519 24.14 -8.08 12.22
C TRP A 519 23.08 -8.90 12.94
N LYS A 520 22.01 -9.21 12.23
CA LYS A 520 20.95 -10.12 12.68
C LYS A 520 20.57 -11.06 11.55
N THR A 521 20.19 -12.29 11.90
CA THR A 521 19.68 -13.27 10.94
C THR A 521 18.17 -13.12 10.80
N PHE A 522 17.74 -12.91 9.56
CA PHE A 522 16.36 -12.85 9.14
C PHE A 522 15.95 -14.19 8.55
N HIS A 523 14.79 -14.72 8.94
CA HIS A 523 14.26 -15.96 8.39
C HIS A 523 13.10 -15.68 7.43
N ALA A 524 13.22 -16.15 6.20
CA ALA A 524 12.19 -16.12 5.18
C ALA A 524 11.91 -17.53 4.65
N ARG A 525 10.81 -17.66 3.90
CA ARG A 525 10.47 -18.89 3.19
C ARG A 525 10.16 -18.59 1.74
N PHE A 526 10.40 -19.59 0.92
CA PHE A 526 9.99 -19.57 -0.47
C PHE A 526 8.51 -19.89 -0.55
N ASN A 527 7.82 -19.18 -1.43
CA ASN A 527 6.41 -19.39 -1.75
C ASN A 527 6.22 -20.32 -2.94
N LEU A 528 7.23 -20.44 -3.79
CA LEU A 528 7.26 -21.33 -4.94
C LEU A 528 8.48 -22.25 -4.88
N PRO A 529 8.35 -23.52 -5.33
CA PRO A 529 9.47 -24.44 -5.33
C PRO A 529 10.52 -24.00 -6.34
N LEU A 530 11.79 -24.10 -5.95
CA LEU A 530 12.91 -24.07 -6.89
C LEU A 530 12.96 -25.40 -7.64
N GLU A 531 13.14 -25.33 -8.94
CA GLU A 531 13.41 -26.51 -9.75
C GLU A 531 14.90 -26.88 -9.72
N ALA A 532 15.21 -28.17 -9.84
CA ALA A 532 16.57 -28.66 -9.87
C ALA A 532 17.34 -28.20 -11.13
N GLY A 533 18.66 -28.25 -11.05
CA GLY A 533 19.60 -27.86 -12.09
C GLY A 533 20.14 -26.43 -11.94
N LYS A 534 20.85 -25.95 -12.97
CA LYS A 534 21.41 -24.60 -12.95
C LYS A 534 20.32 -23.55 -13.01
N ARG A 535 20.32 -22.63 -12.05
CA ARG A 535 19.40 -21.49 -11.95
C ARG A 535 20.18 -20.19 -11.81
N THR A 536 19.54 -19.07 -12.11
CA THR A 536 20.10 -17.75 -11.82
C THR A 536 19.17 -17.08 -10.82
N LEU A 537 19.56 -17.06 -9.55
CA LEU A 537 18.80 -16.33 -8.54
C LEU A 537 19.14 -14.85 -8.64
N CYS A 538 18.15 -13.99 -8.58
CA CYS A 538 18.36 -12.55 -8.54
C CYS A 538 17.84 -11.99 -7.22
N LEU A 539 18.74 -11.36 -6.46
CA LEU A 539 18.44 -10.59 -5.28
C LEU A 539 18.11 -9.16 -5.70
N CYS A 540 16.83 -8.81 -5.60
CA CYS A 540 16.29 -7.50 -5.96
C CYS A 540 16.16 -6.62 -4.71
N ILE A 541 16.77 -5.44 -4.71
CA ILE A 541 16.71 -4.49 -3.60
C ILE A 541 15.58 -3.49 -3.84
N ASP A 542 14.41 -3.79 -3.30
CA ASP A 542 13.21 -2.95 -3.45
C ASP A 542 13.33 -1.63 -2.68
N LYS A 543 14.01 -1.65 -1.54
CA LYS A 543 14.35 -0.46 -0.75
C LYS A 543 15.74 -0.65 -0.15
N GLY A 544 16.69 0.16 -0.60
CA GLY A 544 18.06 0.15 -0.07
C GLY A 544 18.18 0.71 1.34
N GLY A 545 19.40 0.74 1.87
CA GLY A 545 19.70 1.26 3.21
C GLY A 545 20.11 0.18 4.23
N PHE A 546 20.40 -1.04 3.77
CA PHE A 546 20.85 -2.13 4.62
C PHE A 546 22.10 -2.82 4.05
N ASN A 547 22.93 -3.38 4.91
CA ASN A 547 23.99 -4.32 4.56
C ASN A 547 23.41 -5.73 4.58
N ILE A 548 23.90 -6.59 3.68
CA ILE A 548 23.48 -7.99 3.57
C ILE A 548 24.72 -8.89 3.59
N GLY A 549 24.62 -9.97 4.35
CA GLY A 549 25.63 -11.00 4.57
C GLY A 549 25.08 -12.36 4.12
N ASN A 550 25.55 -13.46 4.70
CA ASN A 550 25.27 -14.78 4.16
C ASN A 550 23.77 -15.05 3.94
N MET A 551 23.45 -15.62 2.77
CA MET A 551 22.13 -16.16 2.44
C MET A 551 22.20 -17.68 2.45
N THR A 552 21.59 -18.33 3.44
CA THR A 552 21.58 -19.78 3.61
C THR A 552 20.23 -20.35 3.19
N PHE A 553 20.26 -21.25 2.22
CA PHE A 553 19.09 -21.91 1.63
C PHE A 553 19.01 -23.34 2.13
N THR A 554 17.91 -23.68 2.81
CA THR A 554 17.70 -25.02 3.37
C THR A 554 16.38 -25.60 2.85
N PRO A 555 16.35 -26.84 2.30
CA PRO A 555 15.14 -27.51 1.90
C PRO A 555 14.08 -27.44 2.99
N LEU A 556 12.91 -26.94 2.61
CA LEU A 556 11.78 -26.78 3.49
C LEU A 556 10.81 -27.94 3.28
N ASN A 557 10.66 -28.77 4.30
CA ASN A 557 9.66 -29.81 4.35
C ASN A 557 8.52 -29.37 5.28
N VAL A 558 7.34 -29.07 4.71
CA VAL A 558 6.22 -28.47 5.47
C VAL A 558 5.23 -29.55 5.93
N ASP A 559 4.94 -29.65 7.22
CA ASP A 559 3.79 -30.41 7.75
C ASP A 559 2.58 -29.50 7.95
N SER A 560 1.64 -29.55 7.01
CA SER A 560 0.39 -28.80 7.08
C SER A 560 -0.56 -29.24 8.21
N ASN A 561 -0.31 -30.39 8.86
CA ASN A 561 -1.12 -30.91 9.96
C ASN A 561 -0.59 -30.50 11.35
N MET A 562 0.59 -29.87 11.41
CA MET A 562 1.14 -29.37 12.67
C MET A 562 0.34 -28.15 13.15
N LYS A 563 -0.20 -28.23 14.37
CA LYS A 563 -0.98 -27.14 14.97
C LYS A 563 -0.03 -26.23 15.76
N ILE A 564 -0.04 -24.95 15.42
CA ILE A 564 0.74 -23.93 16.13
C ILE A 564 -0.11 -22.67 16.35
N SER A 565 0.14 -21.95 17.44
CA SER A 565 -0.38 -20.60 17.66
C SER A 565 0.66 -19.74 18.38
N VAL A 566 0.57 -18.42 18.24
CA VAL A 566 1.44 -17.46 18.92
C VAL A 566 0.62 -16.28 19.43
N LYS A 567 0.97 -15.79 20.61
CA LYS A 567 0.35 -14.61 21.24
C LYS A 567 1.38 -13.79 22.01
N THR A 568 1.09 -12.51 22.18
CA THR A 568 1.81 -11.61 23.09
C THR A 568 0.97 -11.26 24.29
N SER A 569 1.61 -11.02 25.43
CA SER A 569 0.95 -10.55 26.66
C SER A 569 1.92 -9.64 27.42
N PRO A 570 1.64 -8.33 27.53
CA PRO A 570 0.50 -7.62 26.91
C PRO A 570 0.65 -7.46 25.37
N THR A 571 -0.46 -7.18 24.66
CA THR A 571 -0.46 -6.95 23.20
C THR A 571 -0.05 -5.54 22.80
N THR A 572 0.13 -4.65 23.77
CA THR A 572 0.64 -3.29 23.60
C THR A 572 1.64 -2.99 24.72
N ILE A 573 2.81 -2.48 24.35
CA ILE A 573 3.88 -2.05 25.27
C ILE A 573 4.48 -0.73 24.79
N ASN A 574 5.31 -0.11 25.60
CA ASN A 574 6.14 1.03 25.19
C ASN A 574 7.55 0.57 24.78
N VAL A 575 8.29 1.42 24.08
CA VAL A 575 9.72 1.20 23.82
C VAL A 575 10.46 0.91 25.14
N ASP A 576 11.36 -0.08 25.10
CA ASP A 576 12.15 -0.63 26.21
C ASP A 576 11.35 -1.41 27.27
N GLU A 577 10.03 -1.54 27.14
CA GLU A 577 9.25 -2.47 27.96
C GLU A 577 9.29 -3.89 27.39
N THR A 578 9.02 -4.89 28.22
CA THR A 578 9.05 -6.29 27.82
C THR A 578 7.63 -6.84 27.66
N THR A 579 7.37 -7.55 26.56
CA THR A 579 6.22 -8.45 26.45
C THR A 579 6.66 -9.91 26.54
N THR A 580 5.80 -10.75 27.12
CA THR A 580 5.95 -12.20 27.00
C THR A 580 5.34 -12.67 25.68
N ILE A 581 6.10 -13.43 24.90
CA ILE A 581 5.61 -14.16 23.73
C ILE A 581 5.37 -15.61 24.16
N THR A 582 4.19 -16.14 23.86
CA THR A 582 3.83 -17.54 24.11
C THR A 582 3.44 -18.20 22.80
N ALA A 583 4.12 -19.28 22.46
CA ALA A 583 3.73 -20.17 21.38
C ALA A 583 3.21 -21.49 21.94
N THR A 584 2.23 -22.08 21.25
CA THR A 584 1.80 -23.46 21.50
C THR A 584 1.97 -24.23 20.22
N ALA A 585 2.59 -25.41 20.29
CA ALA A 585 2.83 -26.26 19.13
C ALA A 585 2.54 -27.71 19.48
N SER A 586 1.91 -28.43 18.54
CA SER A 586 1.63 -29.86 18.66
C SER A 586 1.58 -30.50 17.27
N SER A 587 2.03 -31.75 17.19
CA SER A 587 1.93 -32.57 15.99
C SER A 587 1.39 -33.95 16.36
N THR A 588 0.58 -34.53 15.48
CA THR A 588 0.03 -35.88 15.63
C THR A 588 0.94 -36.95 15.04
N THR A 589 2.00 -36.55 14.32
CA THR A 589 2.86 -37.45 13.53
C THR A 589 4.26 -37.58 14.11
N SER A 590 4.78 -36.57 14.82
CA SER A 590 6.09 -36.59 15.47
C SER A 590 6.15 -35.57 16.62
N PRO A 591 6.96 -35.79 17.67
CA PRO A 591 7.19 -34.79 18.71
C PRO A 591 7.70 -33.46 18.15
N ILE A 592 7.36 -32.34 18.79
CA ILE A 592 7.96 -31.04 18.47
C ILE A 592 9.38 -31.01 19.01
N ALA A 593 10.35 -30.71 18.14
CA ALA A 593 11.76 -30.56 18.50
C ALA A 593 12.07 -29.14 19.00
N ASN A 594 11.52 -28.12 18.32
CA ASN A 594 11.67 -26.74 18.74
C ASN A 594 10.56 -25.85 18.17
N VAL A 595 10.42 -24.66 18.74
CA VAL A 595 9.64 -23.54 18.23
C VAL A 595 10.55 -22.33 18.10
N LYS A 596 10.74 -21.83 16.88
CA LYS A 596 11.39 -20.55 16.64
C LYS A 596 10.36 -19.43 16.71
N VAL A 597 10.67 -18.40 17.48
CA VAL A 597 9.85 -17.19 17.61
C VAL A 597 10.61 -16.04 16.96
N PHE A 598 9.91 -15.23 16.18
CA PHE A 598 10.48 -14.10 15.46
C PHE A 598 9.70 -12.81 15.73
N ALA A 599 10.39 -11.67 15.61
CA ALA A 599 9.80 -10.34 15.60
C ALA A 599 10.25 -9.62 14.32
N ASN A 600 9.30 -9.24 13.45
CA ASN A 600 9.57 -8.79 12.08
C ASN A 600 10.53 -9.74 11.35
N ASN A 601 10.28 -11.04 11.49
CA ASN A 601 11.08 -12.17 10.96
C ASN A 601 12.55 -12.25 11.42
N MET A 602 12.99 -11.39 12.36
CA MET A 602 14.24 -11.59 13.08
C MET A 602 14.05 -12.63 14.17
N LEU A 603 14.95 -13.59 14.28
CA LEU A 603 14.88 -14.59 15.34
C LEU A 603 14.98 -13.91 16.72
N VAL A 604 13.96 -14.11 17.55
CA VAL A 604 13.98 -13.74 18.97
C VAL A 604 14.63 -14.87 19.75
N GLU A 605 14.08 -16.09 19.63
CA GLU A 605 14.60 -17.25 20.34
C GLU A 605 14.19 -18.56 19.66
N THR A 606 15.02 -19.61 19.82
CA THR A 606 14.66 -20.99 19.50
C THR A 606 14.37 -21.73 20.79
N LEU A 607 13.12 -22.16 20.96
CA LEU A 607 12.60 -22.74 22.20
C LEU A 607 12.49 -24.26 22.04
N THR A 608 13.22 -25.03 22.82
CA THR A 608 13.26 -26.51 22.70
C THR A 608 12.35 -27.23 23.69
N GLU A 609 11.76 -26.51 24.65
CA GLU A 609 10.95 -27.09 25.72
C GLU A 609 9.62 -26.34 25.90
N SER A 610 8.56 -27.10 26.21
CA SER A 610 7.22 -26.55 26.49
C SER A 610 7.08 -26.21 27.99
N PRO A 611 6.47 -25.07 28.37
CA PRO A 611 5.81 -24.09 27.51
C PRO A 611 6.80 -23.22 26.71
N TYR A 612 6.58 -23.13 25.40
CA TYR A 612 7.41 -22.32 24.51
C TYR A 612 7.13 -20.84 24.75
N THR A 613 7.89 -20.25 25.66
CA THR A 613 7.76 -18.84 26.07
C THR A 613 9.10 -18.12 26.01
N THR A 614 9.07 -16.87 25.55
CA THR A 614 10.23 -15.98 25.54
C THR A 614 9.80 -14.55 25.88
N GLN A 615 10.77 -13.69 26.19
CA GLN A 615 10.57 -12.28 26.45
C GLN A 615 11.08 -11.46 25.26
N PHE A 616 10.34 -10.42 24.86
CA PHE A 616 10.74 -9.52 23.80
C PHE A 616 10.65 -8.07 24.25
N THR A 617 11.75 -7.33 24.08
CA THR A 617 11.87 -5.91 24.42
C THR A 617 12.22 -5.11 23.16
N PRO A 618 11.26 -4.43 22.54
CA PRO A 618 11.49 -3.60 21.36
C PRO A 618 12.15 -2.27 21.75
N THR A 619 13.10 -1.82 20.94
CA THR A 619 13.82 -0.55 21.14
C THR A 619 13.33 0.58 20.24
N THR A 620 12.37 0.31 19.35
CA THR A 620 11.80 1.30 18.44
C THR A 620 10.28 1.25 18.46
N LYS A 621 9.63 2.41 18.34
CA LYS A 621 8.18 2.52 18.23
C LYS A 621 7.72 1.88 16.91
N GLY A 622 6.57 1.22 16.91
CA GLY A 622 5.93 0.72 15.71
C GLY A 622 5.05 -0.51 15.95
N THR A 623 4.61 -1.10 14.86
CA THR A 623 3.91 -2.38 14.87
C THR A 623 4.90 -3.49 14.57
N TYR A 624 4.91 -4.52 15.40
CA TYR A 624 5.78 -5.69 15.23
C TYR A 624 4.95 -6.92 14.88
N ASP A 625 5.36 -7.61 13.83
CA ASP A 625 4.87 -8.92 13.45
C ASP A 625 5.59 -9.97 14.28
N ILE A 626 4.87 -10.57 15.23
CA ILE A 626 5.40 -11.67 16.03
C ILE A 626 4.98 -12.98 15.38
N THR A 627 5.92 -13.74 14.88
CA THR A 627 5.66 -15.01 14.22
C THR A 627 6.27 -16.19 14.96
N ALA A 628 5.69 -17.38 14.76
CA ALA A 628 6.24 -18.61 15.29
C ALA A 628 6.19 -19.73 14.25
N ILE A 629 7.22 -20.58 14.29
CA ILE A 629 7.39 -21.78 13.46
C ILE A 629 7.77 -22.92 14.39
N ALA A 630 7.09 -24.06 14.30
CA ALA A 630 7.47 -25.27 14.99
C ALA A 630 8.18 -26.23 14.04
N THR A 631 9.22 -26.89 14.50
CA THR A 631 9.90 -27.98 13.80
C THR A 631 9.71 -29.26 14.59
N ASP A 632 9.30 -30.35 13.94
CA ASP A 632 9.20 -31.66 14.58
C ASP A 632 10.55 -32.39 14.67
N SER A 633 10.58 -33.51 15.38
CA SER A 633 11.78 -34.33 15.61
C SER A 633 12.36 -34.99 14.35
N ILE A 634 11.66 -34.93 13.22
CA ILE A 634 12.13 -35.43 11.93
C ILE A 634 12.42 -34.30 10.94
N GLY A 635 12.42 -33.04 11.40
CA GLY A 635 12.87 -31.88 10.64
C GLY A 635 11.79 -31.21 9.78
N ARG A 636 10.51 -31.56 9.94
CA ARG A 636 9.41 -30.88 9.21
C ARG A 636 8.96 -29.64 9.97
N GLU A 637 8.69 -28.57 9.24
CA GLU A 637 8.22 -27.31 9.83
C GLU A 637 6.72 -27.11 9.69
N SER A 638 6.10 -26.43 10.65
CA SER A 638 4.71 -25.96 10.55
C SER A 638 4.56 -24.86 9.51
N LYS A 639 3.31 -24.48 9.18
CA LYS A 639 3.03 -23.15 8.61
C LYS A 639 3.47 -22.06 9.60
N ILE A 640 3.79 -20.88 9.09
CA ILE A 640 4.04 -19.68 9.92
C ILE A 640 2.71 -19.22 10.51
N VAL A 641 2.67 -18.97 11.81
CA VAL A 641 1.57 -18.25 12.47
C VAL A 641 2.07 -16.89 12.94
N LYS A 642 1.17 -15.91 12.97
CA LYS A 642 1.48 -14.51 13.23
C LYS A 642 0.50 -13.91 14.23
N THR A 643 0.99 -13.03 15.08
CA THR A 643 0.23 -12.07 15.88
C THR A 643 0.90 -10.70 15.79
N THR A 644 0.24 -9.66 16.30
CA THR A 644 0.73 -8.29 16.23
C THR A 644 0.99 -7.73 17.62
N LEU A 645 2.12 -7.05 17.78
CA LEU A 645 2.48 -6.30 18.98
C LEU A 645 2.55 -4.81 18.63
N LYS A 646 1.74 -3.99 19.31
CA LYS A 646 1.84 -2.53 19.19
C LYS A 646 2.88 -2.01 20.19
N VAL A 647 3.84 -1.24 19.70
CA VAL A 647 4.88 -0.61 20.52
C VAL A 647 4.75 0.90 20.42
N ASN A 648 4.32 1.54 21.51
CA ASN A 648 4.24 2.99 21.60
C ASN A 648 5.63 3.59 21.87
N GLY A 649 5.78 4.91 21.74
CA GLY A 649 7.03 5.57 22.09
C GLY A 649 7.34 5.47 23.59
N LYS A 650 8.58 5.81 23.95
CA LYS A 650 8.97 5.89 25.36
C LYS A 650 8.47 7.20 25.94
N ARG A 651 7.79 7.14 27.09
CA ARG A 651 7.44 8.34 27.85
C ARG A 651 8.72 9.09 28.24
N ALA A 652 8.83 10.36 27.86
CA ALA A 652 9.86 11.26 28.37
C ALA A 652 9.35 12.71 28.42
N PRO A 653 9.79 13.51 29.42
CA PRO A 653 9.46 14.92 29.48
C PRO A 653 9.89 15.64 28.19
N TYR A 654 9.00 16.43 27.61
CA TYR A 654 9.37 17.24 26.42
C TYR A 654 10.30 18.40 26.81
N THR A 655 10.06 18.99 27.98
CA THR A 655 10.98 19.92 28.64
C THR A 655 11.08 19.61 30.12
N ASN A 656 12.20 19.97 30.75
CA ASN A 656 12.34 19.87 32.21
C ASN A 656 11.58 21.01 32.87
N VAL A 657 10.48 20.71 33.56
CA VAL A 657 9.67 21.72 34.27
C VAL A 657 9.77 21.52 35.78
N ASN A 658 10.23 22.55 36.50
CA ASN A 658 10.21 22.59 37.96
C ASN A 658 8.98 23.37 38.44
N LEU A 659 8.31 22.90 39.50
CA LEU A 659 7.25 23.66 40.19
C LEU A 659 7.78 24.22 41.52
N PRO A 660 7.54 25.50 41.85
CA PRO A 660 6.83 26.53 41.07
C PRO A 660 7.50 26.87 39.72
N GLY A 661 6.71 27.11 38.68
CA GLY A 661 7.20 27.36 37.33
C GLY A 661 6.12 27.26 36.25
N THR A 662 6.54 27.35 34.98
CA THR A 662 5.64 27.39 33.81
C THR A 662 5.67 26.08 33.04
N VAL A 663 4.50 25.55 32.71
CA VAL A 663 4.27 24.43 31.79
C VAL A 663 3.61 25.00 30.53
N GLN A 664 4.23 24.82 29.36
CA GLN A 664 3.60 25.16 28.07
C GLN A 664 2.68 24.00 27.64
N PHE A 665 1.48 24.26 27.13
CA PHE A 665 0.56 23.18 26.75
C PHE A 665 1.08 22.39 25.54
N GLU A 666 1.70 23.04 24.57
CA GLU A 666 2.32 22.43 23.39
C GLU A 666 3.55 21.55 23.72
N ASN A 667 4.08 21.67 24.95
CA ASN A 667 5.23 20.93 25.47
C ASN A 667 4.81 19.70 26.31
N PHE A 668 3.77 18.99 25.90
CA PHE A 668 3.34 17.74 26.53
C PHE A 668 4.39 16.64 26.35
N ASP A 669 4.43 15.67 27.26
CA ASP A 669 5.46 14.62 27.25
C ASP A 669 5.50 13.86 25.91
N THR A 670 6.71 13.49 25.50
CA THR A 670 6.93 12.58 24.36
C THR A 670 6.56 11.16 24.76
N GLY A 671 6.09 10.34 23.82
CA GLY A 671 5.68 8.95 24.09
C GLY A 671 4.60 8.46 23.13
N GLY A 672 3.73 9.38 22.68
CA GLY A 672 2.80 9.15 21.59
C GLY A 672 1.35 8.93 22.03
N GLU A 673 0.50 8.78 21.02
CA GLU A 673 -0.95 8.66 21.13
C GLU A 673 -1.37 7.48 22.03
N GLY A 674 -2.26 7.77 22.97
CA GLY A 674 -2.72 6.84 24.01
C GLY A 674 -1.79 6.67 25.21
N LEU A 675 -0.54 7.17 25.16
CA LEU A 675 0.44 7.07 26.25
C LEU A 675 0.66 8.41 26.98
N THR A 676 0.97 9.48 26.25
CA THR A 676 1.22 10.81 26.82
C THR A 676 0.24 11.87 26.36
N PHE A 677 -0.54 11.59 25.32
CA PHE A 677 -1.70 12.37 24.93
C PHE A 677 -2.76 11.46 24.31
N HIS A 678 -3.96 11.99 24.12
CA HIS A 678 -5.01 11.41 23.31
C HIS A 678 -5.69 12.49 22.50
N ASP A 679 -5.65 12.35 21.19
CA ASP A 679 -6.46 13.11 20.25
C ASP A 679 -7.64 12.24 19.74
N SER A 680 -8.79 12.87 19.57
CA SER A 680 -10.01 12.17 19.16
C SER A 680 -10.07 11.90 17.66
N ASP A 681 -9.25 12.58 16.88
CA ASP A 681 -8.95 12.23 15.50
C ASP A 681 -7.44 12.29 15.20
N SER A 682 -7.07 12.08 13.95
CA SER A 682 -5.66 11.99 13.54
C SER A 682 -5.23 13.13 12.63
N ASN A 683 -6.08 14.15 12.43
CA ASN A 683 -5.81 15.27 11.55
C ASN A 683 -5.10 16.37 12.34
N ASP A 684 -4.01 16.91 11.82
CA ASP A 684 -3.39 18.15 12.34
C ASP A 684 -4.05 19.36 11.67
N GLU A 685 -5.15 19.81 12.25
CA GLU A 685 -5.97 20.96 11.86
C GLU A 685 -5.32 22.28 12.28
N GLY A 686 -4.48 22.23 13.32
CA GLY A 686 -3.63 23.35 13.75
C GLY A 686 -2.52 23.71 12.76
N GLY A 687 -1.92 22.70 12.12
CA GLY A 687 -0.97 22.84 11.01
C GLY A 687 0.28 23.66 11.32
N SER A 688 0.64 23.82 12.60
CA SER A 688 1.75 24.69 13.01
C SER A 688 3.13 24.14 12.63
N GLY A 689 3.25 22.82 12.46
CA GLY A 689 4.51 22.11 12.25
C GLY A 689 5.48 22.18 13.44
N TYR A 690 5.01 22.61 14.62
CA TYR A 690 5.84 22.77 15.82
C TYR A 690 6.43 21.44 16.29
N ARG A 691 5.58 20.40 16.34
CA ARG A 691 5.96 19.03 16.67
C ARG A 691 5.70 18.12 15.50
N LYS A 692 6.60 17.14 15.31
CA LYS A 692 6.45 16.08 14.31
C LYS A 692 5.99 14.76 14.92
N ASP A 693 5.98 14.69 16.24
CA ASP A 693 5.63 13.54 17.07
C ASP A 693 4.28 13.74 17.79
N ASN A 694 3.49 14.72 17.36
CA ASN A 694 2.15 15.02 17.88
C ASN A 694 1.06 14.08 17.35
N GLU A 695 1.32 13.29 16.30
CA GLU A 695 0.43 12.23 15.78
C GLU A 695 -1.03 12.63 15.55
N GLY A 696 -1.28 13.88 15.16
CA GLY A 696 -2.63 14.43 14.97
C GLY A 696 -2.98 15.51 15.98
N LEU A 697 -2.32 15.57 17.14
CA LEU A 697 -2.67 16.57 18.15
C LEU A 697 -2.47 18.00 17.66
N ASP A 698 -3.55 18.78 17.78
CA ASP A 698 -3.67 20.10 17.20
C ASP A 698 -2.88 21.19 17.92
N ILE A 699 -1.84 21.68 17.26
CA ILE A 699 -1.04 22.80 17.73
C ILE A 699 -1.23 23.97 16.77
N VAL A 700 -1.76 25.08 17.27
CA VAL A 700 -1.99 26.31 16.52
C VAL A 700 -0.89 27.34 16.82
N LYS A 701 -0.72 28.32 15.92
CA LYS A 701 0.11 29.50 16.21
C LYS A 701 -0.66 30.45 17.13
N ALA A 702 0.00 30.94 18.18
CA ALA A 702 -0.58 31.86 19.16
C ALA A 702 0.33 33.08 19.35
N GLY A 703 0.01 34.19 18.67
CA GLY A 703 0.88 35.38 18.68
C GLY A 703 2.28 35.07 18.14
N SER A 704 3.32 35.25 18.97
CA SER A 704 4.71 34.86 18.63
C SER A 704 5.10 33.45 19.08
N GLY A 705 4.18 32.70 19.68
CA GLY A 705 4.37 31.34 20.19
C GLY A 705 3.36 30.34 19.62
N TYR A 706 3.05 29.32 20.40
CA TYR A 706 2.16 28.21 20.02
C TYR A 706 1.14 27.96 21.14
N ALA A 707 0.04 27.29 20.81
CA ALA A 707 -0.95 26.84 21.77
C ALA A 707 -1.54 25.51 21.29
N VAL A 708 -2.08 24.71 22.21
CA VAL A 708 -2.92 23.57 21.82
C VAL A 708 -4.31 24.11 21.48
N GLY A 709 -4.79 23.81 20.27
CA GLY A 709 -6.06 24.31 19.73
C GLY A 709 -6.98 23.17 19.31
N TYR A 710 -8.10 23.50 18.66
CA TYR A 710 -9.09 22.53 18.14
C TYR A 710 -9.61 21.48 19.14
N THR A 711 -9.35 21.68 20.43
CA THR A 711 -9.60 20.70 21.49
C THR A 711 -11.04 20.17 21.50
N ALA A 712 -11.22 18.87 21.57
CA ALA A 712 -12.49 18.17 21.71
C ALA A 712 -12.66 17.49 23.08
N ASN A 713 -13.89 17.09 23.41
CA ASN A 713 -14.17 16.43 24.68
C ASN A 713 -13.45 15.08 24.80
N ASN A 714 -12.88 14.83 25.99
CA ASN A 714 -12.12 13.63 26.36
C ASN A 714 -10.70 13.53 25.79
N GLU A 715 -10.24 14.51 25.03
CA GLU A 715 -8.81 14.63 24.71
C GLU A 715 -8.00 14.95 25.95
N TRP A 716 -6.74 14.56 25.96
CA TRP A 716 -5.87 14.81 27.10
C TRP A 716 -4.39 14.87 26.74
N MET A 717 -3.62 15.53 27.58
CA MET A 717 -2.15 15.60 27.51
C MET A 717 -1.54 15.43 28.89
N GLU A 718 -0.36 14.81 28.98
CA GLU A 718 0.39 14.61 30.22
C GLU A 718 1.71 15.38 30.22
N TYR A 719 2.07 15.88 31.40
CA TYR A 719 3.27 16.68 31.63
C TYR A 719 4.02 16.13 32.85
N THR A 720 5.27 15.77 32.66
CA THR A 720 6.17 15.42 33.76
C THR A 720 6.74 16.68 34.38
N VAL A 721 6.50 16.87 35.67
CA VAL A 721 6.95 18.04 36.43
C VAL A 721 7.75 17.61 37.66
N ASN A 722 8.72 18.40 38.07
CA ASN A 722 9.49 18.19 39.30
C ASN A 722 9.11 19.25 40.35
N VAL A 723 8.38 18.82 41.38
CA VAL A 723 7.97 19.69 42.48
C VAL A 723 9.16 19.87 43.42
N THR A 724 9.69 21.09 43.45
CA THR A 724 10.92 21.40 44.19
C THR A 724 10.70 21.54 45.69
N LYS A 725 9.47 21.83 46.13
CA LYS A 725 9.06 21.86 47.54
C LYS A 725 7.61 21.42 47.70
N ALA A 726 7.32 20.60 48.71
CA ALA A 726 5.94 20.17 48.96
C ALA A 726 5.04 21.35 49.40
N GLY A 727 3.76 21.29 49.06
CA GLY A 727 2.78 22.28 49.51
C GLY A 727 1.53 22.38 48.63
N THR A 728 0.66 23.32 48.97
CA THR A 728 -0.47 23.72 48.12
C THR A 728 0.03 24.65 47.01
N TYR A 729 -0.52 24.48 45.81
CA TYR A 729 -0.16 25.28 44.64
C TYR A 729 -1.40 25.93 44.03
N HIS A 730 -1.21 27.07 43.37
CA HIS A 730 -2.18 27.66 42.44
C HIS A 730 -1.69 27.48 41.01
N CYS A 731 -2.62 27.25 40.09
CA CYS A 731 -2.38 27.23 38.65
C CYS A 731 -3.06 28.45 38.02
N GLU A 732 -2.28 29.23 37.27
CA GLU A 732 -2.76 30.29 36.39
C GLU A 732 -2.60 29.83 34.94
N ALA A 733 -3.70 29.60 34.23
CA ALA A 733 -3.70 29.15 32.84
C ALA A 733 -3.98 30.32 31.88
N VAL A 734 -3.15 30.47 30.85
CA VAL A 734 -3.36 31.42 29.76
C VAL A 734 -4.10 30.71 28.63
N VAL A 735 -5.32 31.17 28.35
CA VAL A 735 -6.31 30.45 27.54
C VAL A 735 -7.14 31.41 26.70
N ALA A 736 -7.70 30.93 25.59
CA ALA A 736 -8.64 31.65 24.76
C ALA A 736 -9.80 30.74 24.30
N SER A 737 -10.97 31.31 24.05
CA SER A 737 -12.06 30.57 23.42
C SER A 737 -13.00 31.47 22.64
N GLY A 738 -13.32 31.05 21.41
CA GLY A 738 -14.34 31.64 20.56
C GLY A 738 -15.78 31.33 21.00
N ALA A 739 -15.95 30.33 21.87
CA ALA A 739 -17.22 29.71 22.23
C ALA A 739 -17.45 29.68 23.75
N THR A 740 -18.69 29.43 24.16
CA THR A 740 -19.02 29.19 25.58
C THR A 740 -18.87 27.73 25.95
N GLY A 741 -18.44 27.44 27.18
CA GLY A 741 -18.43 26.07 27.73
C GLY A 741 -17.09 25.34 27.65
N ALA A 742 -16.06 25.97 27.08
CA ALA A 742 -14.70 25.45 27.07
C ALA A 742 -14.16 25.24 28.50
N SER A 743 -13.58 24.07 28.78
CA SER A 743 -13.03 23.76 30.11
C SER A 743 -12.11 22.55 30.09
N PHE A 744 -11.20 22.46 31.07
CA PHE A 744 -10.35 21.29 31.28
C PHE A 744 -10.16 21.00 32.75
N THR A 745 -9.69 19.79 33.07
CA THR A 745 -9.33 19.37 34.42
C THR A 745 -7.85 19.07 34.52
N LEU A 746 -7.27 19.30 35.70
CA LEU A 746 -5.94 18.84 36.07
C LEU A 746 -6.07 17.63 36.98
N THR A 747 -5.31 16.57 36.68
CA THR A 747 -5.30 15.32 37.44
C THR A 747 -3.86 14.89 37.68
N LEU A 748 -3.51 14.60 38.93
CA LEU A 748 -2.23 14.01 39.30
C LEU A 748 -2.23 12.51 38.98
N ARG A 749 -1.18 12.03 38.31
CA ARG A 749 -1.02 10.66 37.81
C ARG A 749 0.22 10.02 38.41
N ASP A 750 0.13 9.61 39.68
CA ASP A 750 1.24 8.97 40.40
C ASP A 750 0.97 7.50 40.66
N ASN A 751 1.98 6.65 40.49
CA ASN A 751 1.91 5.21 40.74
C ASN A 751 0.70 4.52 40.06
N GLY A 752 0.32 4.98 38.87
CA GLY A 752 -0.84 4.47 38.11
C GLY A 752 -2.21 4.90 38.66
N GLN A 753 -2.27 5.73 39.68
CA GLN A 753 -3.51 6.27 40.26
C GLN A 753 -3.79 7.68 39.73
N ALA A 754 -5.07 7.99 39.52
CA ALA A 754 -5.52 9.30 39.08
C ALA A 754 -6.20 10.06 40.23
N SER A 755 -5.66 11.22 40.59
CA SER A 755 -6.20 12.10 41.64
C SER A 755 -6.56 13.47 41.06
N PRO A 756 -7.85 13.87 41.05
CA PRO A 756 -8.24 15.19 40.59
C PRO A 756 -7.55 16.30 41.39
N LEU A 757 -7.07 17.34 40.70
CA LEU A 757 -6.44 18.52 41.31
C LEU A 757 -7.36 19.73 41.23
N CYS A 758 -7.87 20.08 40.05
CA CYS A 758 -8.85 21.17 39.89
C CYS A 758 -9.58 21.07 38.54
N LYS A 759 -10.68 21.82 38.39
CA LYS A 759 -11.33 22.10 37.10
C LYS A 759 -11.14 23.58 36.77
N ILE A 760 -10.76 23.88 35.55
CA ILE A 760 -10.58 25.24 35.03
C ILE A 760 -11.62 25.45 33.93
N THR A 761 -12.42 26.51 34.08
CA THR A 761 -13.39 26.93 33.06
C THR A 761 -12.79 28.07 32.27
N ILE A 762 -12.88 28.00 30.94
CA ILE A 762 -12.36 29.00 30.02
C ILE A 762 -13.53 29.93 29.64
N PRO A 763 -13.47 31.23 29.94
CA PRO A 763 -14.49 32.16 29.50
C PRO A 763 -14.42 32.32 27.98
N GLN A 764 -15.55 32.67 27.35
CA GLN A 764 -15.55 33.14 25.97
C GLN A 764 -14.81 34.48 25.92
N THR A 765 -13.60 34.49 25.38
CA THR A 765 -12.73 35.68 25.39
C THR A 765 -13.02 36.63 24.24
N ALA A 766 -13.50 36.09 23.12
CA ALA A 766 -14.03 36.84 21.98
C ALA A 766 -15.03 35.95 21.22
N SER A 767 -16.06 36.53 20.59
CA SER A 767 -17.02 35.73 19.81
C SER A 767 -16.39 35.24 18.51
N ASN A 768 -16.41 33.93 18.26
CA ASN A 768 -15.83 33.27 17.07
C ASN A 768 -14.35 33.61 16.81
N SER A 769 -13.57 33.88 17.87
CA SER A 769 -12.13 34.09 17.79
C SER A 769 -11.42 33.39 18.95
N TRP A 770 -10.34 32.67 18.62
CA TRP A 770 -9.55 31.88 19.57
C TRP A 770 -8.15 32.48 19.81
N ASP A 771 -7.94 33.73 19.41
CA ASP A 771 -6.64 34.43 19.48
C ASP A 771 -6.56 35.49 20.59
N THR A 772 -7.66 35.72 21.31
CA THR A 772 -7.70 36.68 22.43
C THR A 772 -7.49 35.94 23.74
N TYR A 773 -6.26 35.95 24.26
CA TYR A 773 -5.90 35.21 25.47
C TYR A 773 -6.21 35.98 26.76
N THR A 774 -6.64 35.26 27.78
CA THR A 774 -6.82 35.74 29.15
C THR A 774 -6.20 34.76 30.15
N THR A 775 -6.05 35.17 31.40
CA THR A 775 -5.54 34.31 32.48
C THR A 775 -6.66 33.91 33.42
N VAL A 776 -6.82 32.61 33.64
CA VAL A 776 -7.75 32.02 34.62
C VAL A 776 -6.96 31.36 35.74
N LYS A 777 -7.44 31.46 36.97
CA LYS A 777 -6.73 30.95 38.16
C LYS A 777 -7.54 29.89 38.89
N ALA A 778 -6.88 28.83 39.36
CA ALA A 778 -7.45 27.80 40.22
C ALA A 778 -6.46 27.37 41.30
N THR A 779 -6.96 27.10 42.51
CA THR A 779 -6.17 26.46 43.58
C THR A 779 -6.27 24.95 43.44
N LEU A 780 -5.14 24.25 43.57
CA LEU A 780 -5.12 22.80 43.54
C LEU A 780 -5.75 22.27 44.84
N SER A 781 -6.72 21.37 44.72
CA SER A 781 -7.46 20.79 45.85
C SER A 781 -6.64 19.81 46.69
N LYS A 782 -5.43 19.46 46.24
CA LYS A 782 -4.48 18.59 46.93
C LYS A 782 -3.10 19.23 46.96
N GLN A 783 -2.37 18.97 48.04
CA GLN A 783 -0.95 19.29 48.11
C GLN A 783 -0.15 18.38 47.17
N LEU A 784 0.87 18.96 46.55
CA LEU A 784 1.87 18.21 45.81
C LEU A 784 3.05 17.89 46.74
N THR A 785 3.58 16.68 46.65
CA THR A 785 4.78 16.26 47.40
C THR A 785 6.06 16.68 46.67
N GLU A 786 7.21 16.65 47.33
CA GLU A 786 8.50 16.86 46.64
C GLU A 786 8.81 15.68 45.71
N GLY A 787 9.35 16.00 44.53
CA GLY A 787 9.80 15.02 43.55
C GLY A 787 9.05 15.11 42.22
N GLN A 788 9.25 14.08 41.40
CA GLN A 788 8.69 14.01 40.05
C GLN A 788 7.25 13.53 40.09
N HIS A 789 6.39 14.22 39.34
CA HIS A 789 4.96 13.97 39.24
C HIS A 789 4.51 14.07 37.79
N ILE A 790 3.37 13.44 37.46
CA ILE A 790 2.71 13.61 36.17
C ILE A 790 1.40 14.34 36.37
N ILE A 791 1.24 15.48 35.68
CA ILE A 791 -0.01 16.22 35.64
C ILE A 791 -0.67 15.94 34.29
N ARG A 792 -1.88 15.38 34.30
CA ARG A 792 -2.74 15.23 33.13
C ARG A 792 -3.69 16.41 33.03
N VAL A 793 -3.71 17.04 31.86
CA VAL A 793 -4.77 17.94 31.39
C VAL A 793 -5.78 17.09 30.65
N THR A 794 -7.06 17.16 31.00
CA THR A 794 -8.14 16.51 30.23
C THR A 794 -9.17 17.55 29.82
N ILE A 795 -9.48 17.60 28.53
CA ILE A 795 -10.47 18.50 27.97
C ILE A 795 -11.86 17.99 28.35
N THR A 796 -12.62 18.82 29.06
CA THR A 796 -13.97 18.50 29.56
C THR A 796 -15.06 19.40 28.97
N GLY A 797 -14.65 20.42 28.21
CA GLY A 797 -15.50 21.21 27.33
C GLY A 797 -14.63 21.67 26.15
N PRO A 798 -15.09 21.50 24.90
CA PRO A 798 -14.25 21.67 23.71
C PRO A 798 -14.01 23.16 23.39
N TYR A 799 -13.31 23.42 22.29
CA TYR A 799 -13.09 24.75 21.69
C TYR A 799 -12.25 25.72 22.53
N GLY A 800 -11.27 25.23 23.29
CA GLY A 800 -10.30 26.06 24.01
C GLY A 800 -8.94 26.08 23.29
N ASN A 801 -8.33 27.26 23.15
CA ASN A 801 -6.90 27.37 22.87
C ASN A 801 -6.15 27.52 24.20
N LEU A 802 -5.13 26.70 24.41
CA LEU A 802 -4.38 26.59 25.66
C LEU A 802 -2.90 26.92 25.42
N ASP A 803 -2.41 28.04 25.97
CA ASP A 803 -1.02 28.50 25.80
C ASP A 803 -0.12 27.93 26.91
N LYS A 804 -0.34 28.35 28.16
CA LYS A 804 0.50 27.90 29.29
C LYS A 804 -0.20 27.82 30.63
N MET A 805 0.38 27.06 31.54
CA MET A 805 0.04 27.00 32.96
C MET A 805 1.21 27.48 33.81
N ILE A 806 0.95 28.38 34.76
CA ILE A 806 1.94 28.90 35.70
C ILE A 806 1.55 28.41 37.09
N PHE A 807 2.42 27.59 37.69
CA PHE A 807 2.23 27.08 39.03
C PHE A 807 3.00 27.92 40.04
N THR A 808 2.29 28.44 41.04
CA THR A 808 2.86 29.16 42.18
C THR A 808 2.56 28.39 43.46
N ARG A 809 3.53 28.27 44.37
CA ARG A 809 3.29 27.66 45.68
C ARG A 809 2.62 28.71 46.58
N GLU A 810 1.61 28.29 47.34
CA GLU A 810 1.00 29.11 48.39
C GLU A 810 2.04 29.32 49.52
N GLU A 811 2.36 30.57 49.84
CA GLU A 811 3.23 30.89 50.97
C GLU A 811 2.46 30.67 52.27
N GLU A 812 3.09 30.00 53.23
CA GLU A 812 2.52 29.78 54.56
C GLU A 812 2.55 31.11 55.31
N ASP A 813 1.42 31.80 55.42
CA ASP A 813 1.29 32.91 56.37
C ASP A 813 1.68 32.38 57.75
N ALA A 814 2.65 33.02 58.41
CA ALA A 814 3.05 32.69 59.76
C ALA A 814 1.86 32.86 60.72
N VAL A 815 1.13 31.78 60.96
CA VAL A 815 0.02 31.77 61.92
C VAL A 815 0.61 31.87 63.33
N MET A 816 0.53 33.07 63.90
CA MET A 816 0.62 33.31 65.34
C MET A 816 -0.45 32.44 66.04
N PRO A 817 -0.10 31.60 67.01
CA PRO A 817 -1.06 30.66 67.60
C PRO A 817 -2.10 31.40 68.45
N ALA A 818 -3.36 31.27 68.09
CA ALA A 818 -4.48 31.72 68.91
C ALA A 818 -4.73 30.69 70.05
N SER A 819 -4.80 31.22 71.28
CA SER A 819 -5.17 30.60 72.57
C SER A 819 -4.07 29.84 73.35
N VAL A 820 -3.29 30.59 74.14
CA VAL A 820 -2.60 30.09 75.35
C VAL A 820 -3.13 30.89 76.54
N SER A 821 -3.74 30.22 77.53
CA SER A 821 -4.19 30.84 78.77
C SER A 821 -3.03 30.95 79.78
N ARG A 822 -3.04 32.01 80.58
CA ARG A 822 -2.11 32.21 81.70
C ARG A 822 -2.76 31.69 82.98
N GLU A 823 -2.00 30.98 83.80
CA GLU A 823 -2.45 30.54 85.13
C GLU A 823 -1.55 31.12 86.22
N PRO A 824 -2.09 31.45 87.40
CA PRO A 824 -1.30 31.96 88.52
C PRO A 824 -0.43 30.86 89.13
N ALA A 825 0.89 31.04 89.11
CA ALA A 825 1.84 30.17 89.79
C ALA A 825 2.40 30.84 91.06
N VAL A 826 2.61 30.03 92.09
CA VAL A 826 3.15 30.47 93.38
C VAL A 826 4.68 30.49 93.34
N ILE A 827 5.29 31.65 93.55
CA ILE A 827 6.74 31.82 93.48
C ILE A 827 7.36 31.64 94.86
N HIS A 828 8.44 30.87 94.92
CA HIS A 828 9.23 30.64 96.12
C HIS A 828 10.67 31.15 95.90
N THR A 829 11.36 31.54 96.97
CA THR A 829 12.80 31.77 96.93
C THR A 829 13.55 30.45 96.75
N LEU A 830 14.85 30.50 96.41
CA LEU A 830 15.71 29.30 96.34
C LEU A 830 15.82 28.53 97.67
N GLN A 831 15.35 29.11 98.78
CA GLN A 831 15.28 28.47 100.10
C GLN A 831 13.87 27.93 100.43
N GLY A 832 12.95 27.91 99.46
CA GLY A 832 11.60 27.35 99.61
C GLY A 832 10.58 28.26 100.30
N VAL A 833 10.86 29.57 100.44
CA VAL A 833 9.94 30.52 101.09
C VAL A 833 9.03 31.16 100.05
N ARG A 834 7.70 31.03 100.20
CA ARG A 834 6.71 31.66 99.30
C ARG A 834 6.84 33.18 99.36
N VAL A 835 7.03 33.81 98.21
CA VAL A 835 7.24 35.28 98.07
C VAL A 835 6.17 35.98 97.24
N GLY A 836 5.27 35.26 96.57
CA GLY A 836 4.12 35.85 95.87
C GLY A 836 3.44 34.91 94.89
N THR A 837 2.57 35.47 94.06
CA THR A 837 1.90 34.80 92.92
C THR A 837 1.99 35.69 91.69
N GLU A 838 2.40 35.14 90.54
CA GLU A 838 2.37 35.81 89.23
C GLU A 838 1.80 34.86 88.16
N GLU A 839 1.26 35.44 87.08
CA GLU A 839 0.76 34.69 85.93
C GLU A 839 1.90 34.18 85.04
N VAL A 840 1.88 32.89 84.72
CA VAL A 840 2.82 32.25 83.79
C VAL A 840 2.09 31.40 82.76
N TRP A 841 2.70 31.24 81.59
CA TRP A 841 2.16 30.45 80.49
C TRP A 841 2.13 28.95 80.84
N SER A 842 0.99 28.31 80.61
CA SER A 842 0.70 26.93 81.03
C SER A 842 1.57 25.86 80.36
N THR A 843 2.25 26.18 79.25
CA THR A 843 2.98 25.22 78.40
C THR A 843 4.46 25.03 78.71
N LEU A 844 5.05 25.76 79.67
CA LEU A 844 6.47 25.59 79.99
C LEU A 844 6.71 24.32 80.85
N PRO A 845 7.66 23.43 80.47
CA PRO A 845 8.04 22.28 81.31
C PRO A 845 8.73 22.69 82.63
N GLN A 846 9.02 21.73 83.52
CA GLN A 846 9.79 22.01 84.75
C GLN A 846 11.23 22.38 84.37
N GLY A 847 11.75 23.47 84.92
CA GLY A 847 13.07 23.96 84.55
C GLY A 847 13.34 25.41 84.94
N ILE A 848 14.54 25.89 84.62
CA ILE A 848 14.97 27.27 84.85
C ILE A 848 14.83 28.07 83.56
N TYR A 849 14.11 29.19 83.62
CA TYR A 849 13.81 30.07 82.49
C TYR A 849 14.24 31.50 82.79
N VAL A 850 14.59 32.26 81.75
CA VAL A 850 14.80 33.71 81.85
C VAL A 850 13.59 34.40 81.26
N VAL A 851 12.85 35.14 82.08
CA VAL A 851 11.69 35.92 81.64
C VAL A 851 11.89 37.37 82.10
N ASP A 852 11.76 38.31 81.17
CA ASP A 852 12.03 39.75 81.35
C ASP A 852 13.41 40.05 81.99
N GLY A 853 14.42 39.29 81.57
CA GLY A 853 15.80 39.48 82.00
C GLY A 853 16.13 38.96 83.40
N LYS A 854 15.23 38.24 84.07
CA LYS A 854 15.47 37.60 85.38
C LYS A 854 15.36 36.09 85.31
N LEU A 855 16.28 35.40 85.99
CA LEU A 855 16.32 33.93 86.09
C LEU A 855 15.23 33.45 87.07
N ARG A 856 14.38 32.50 86.64
CA ARG A 856 13.26 31.97 87.43
C ARG A 856 13.18 30.45 87.28
N VAL A 857 12.75 29.74 88.32
CA VAL A 857 12.65 28.27 88.33
C VAL A 857 11.19 27.83 88.47
N LYS A 858 10.70 27.02 87.53
CA LYS A 858 9.40 26.34 87.60
C LYS A 858 9.63 24.92 88.12
N HIS A 859 9.22 24.69 89.37
CA HIS A 859 9.27 23.38 90.02
C HIS A 859 8.11 22.50 89.65
#